data_AF-A0A8C7TYL5-F1
#
_entry.id   AF-A0A8C7TYL5-F1
#
_cell.length_a   1.000
_cell.length_b   1.000
_cell.length_c   1.000
_cell.angle_alpha   90.00
_cell.angle_beta   90.00
_cell.angle_gamma   90.00
#
_symmetry.space_group_name_H-M   'P 1'
#
loop_
_entity.id
_entity.type
_entity.pdbx_description
1 polymer ?
#
loop_
_entity_poly.entity_id
_entity_poly.type
_entity_poly.pdbx_seq_one_letter_code
_entity_poly.pdbx_strand_id
1 'polypeptide(L)'
;MASNNGESAGVRTSVASQFFNEDEDTAIVDMTTSEKVVDLLNQAALIATDSKLTVLKQVQELIINKDPSLLDNFLDEIIAFQTDKSMEVRKFVIGFIEEACKRDNELLLKLIANLNMLLKDESVNVVKKAILTLTQLYKVALQWFVRSKTMSDMQEACWDMVTQMKEEVLAMLEVDNDGVRTHAIKFTESLIITLSPRTSDSDTPKRQEGDISLDKISKDHAYIRYDTLCGEGKSALEQLLKFMVHPAISSINLTTALGSLATLARQRPMFMSEVVQAYETLHANLPPTLAKSQVSSVRKNLKLHLMAVLKHPCSLEFQGQISTLLLDLGMSQNEITRHTPAPREPRKRPRHEPYTEGKKLKIEPALIEDDEDKEEPAPPSISKPSSVPVVQSAIDLTAEFLRPLLSPENVANLVLISMVYLPDVMPASFQATYTPVESAGTDAQIKHLARMMATQMTAAGVGPGLEQCKARDEKAGKEEGMDEGIGESSKDLLIKRKVPVMGQAISVVGGGYGDKSQTETGEAPQVKRLPEPILPSTQIKTPGTSGKRKVFRLADVIQPLTDTQLEKLTNMAVKRILHSEKAIAQSGMAHVRVKLLSRLVTQFEGMMKDDVLEFILEDIRTRSDLAFSLLYQEYNTYLSQQPTGLLDSYDHCLFTLLSGLQEKPEQRDGLFTKIVLEAPLITESALEVIRRYCEDESRVYLGMTTLKELIVKRPSRQFQYLHVLLDLSSHEKEKVRSNALSFIKRMYEKDQLRDYIEKFALNYMQLLVHPNPPSLLFGADKDTEVASPWTEDTVRQCLYLYLSLLPLNHRLVHELASVYTEAIADIKRSVLRVIEQPIRGMGMKSPQLLLLVENCPKGAETLVTRCLHILTDKVPPSPELVERVRDLYHKRVPDVRFLIPVINGLEKKEVTQALPKLIKLNPIVVKEVFNRLLGTQHSEGSSSMSPLTPGELLISLHNVDSTKCDMKSIIKATNLCFGEKNVYTSEVLAVVMQQLMEQSPLPILLMRTVIQSLSMYPRLGGFVMNILSRLIVKQVWKYPKVWEGFVKCCQRTKPQSYSVLLQLPPAQLTSVFERCPEMREPLLQHVHSFTPHQQAHIPASIMTVLEANSKQPEPEAMQPVVLERQVMGTKTTDVTELPLKIARIKAMLKYYYIKIVCVYNITLINYVFYQVDLPVVEENPTPDPIETVEEPMEEAPTEPSDVTDQLKDVTKEGTTEPETGTGDTE
;
A
#
# COMPACT_ATOMS: atom_id res chain seq x y z
N MET A 1 -53.34 10.67 -11.63
CA MET A 1 -53.07 9.36 -12.26
C MET A 1 -51.58 9.39 -12.59
N ALA A 2 -50.67 8.79 -11.83
CA ALA A 2 -50.61 7.45 -11.20
C ALA A 2 -50.11 6.35 -12.15
N SER A 3 -48.78 6.20 -12.20
CA SER A 3 -48.06 4.92 -12.03
C SER A 3 -46.55 5.22 -11.88
N ASN A 4 -45.74 4.26 -11.44
CA ASN A 4 -44.42 4.49 -10.82
C ASN A 4 -43.39 3.41 -11.18
N ASN A 5 -42.12 3.66 -10.83
CA ASN A 5 -40.92 2.81 -10.95
C ASN A 5 -40.36 2.64 -12.39
N GLY A 6 -39.05 2.51 -12.60
CA GLY A 6 -37.93 2.68 -11.65
C GLY A 6 -36.75 1.74 -11.93
N GLU A 7 -35.61 2.30 -12.36
CA GLU A 7 -34.38 1.52 -12.63
C GLU A 7 -33.55 1.28 -11.36
N SER A 8 -32.99 0.07 -11.24
CA SER A 8 -32.17 -0.36 -10.09
C SER A 8 -30.67 -0.08 -10.30
N ALA A 9 -29.98 0.36 -9.25
CA ALA A 9 -28.54 0.60 -9.28
C ALA A 9 -27.72 -0.70 -9.51
N GLY A 10 -26.66 -0.60 -10.31
CA GLY A 10 -25.81 -1.74 -10.67
C GLY A 10 -25.10 -2.40 -9.49
N VAL A 11 -25.44 -3.66 -9.23
CA VAL A 11 -24.70 -4.54 -8.30
C VAL A 11 -23.37 -4.95 -8.93
N ARG A 12 -22.35 -5.21 -8.10
CA ARG A 12 -21.08 -5.80 -8.58
C ARG A 12 -21.35 -7.16 -9.21
N THR A 13 -21.04 -7.30 -10.50
CA THR A 13 -21.13 -8.58 -11.21
C THR A 13 -20.25 -9.64 -10.54
N SER A 14 -20.90 -10.67 -10.00
CA SER A 14 -20.22 -11.84 -9.44
C SER A 14 -19.59 -12.66 -10.57
N VAL A 15 -18.54 -13.42 -10.25
CA VAL A 15 -17.94 -14.43 -11.16
C VAL A 15 -18.99 -15.45 -11.65
N ALA A 16 -20.08 -15.62 -10.89
CA ALA A 16 -21.25 -16.40 -11.30
C ALA A 16 -21.85 -15.99 -12.67
N SER A 17 -21.72 -14.73 -13.11
CA SER A 17 -22.31 -14.27 -14.38
C SER A 17 -21.67 -14.86 -15.63
N GLN A 18 -20.55 -15.60 -15.52
CA GLN A 18 -19.98 -16.37 -16.63
C GLN A 18 -20.48 -17.82 -16.67
N PHE A 19 -21.06 -18.34 -15.58
CA PHE A 19 -21.47 -19.74 -15.45
C PHE A 19 -22.90 -20.04 -15.93
N PHE A 20 -23.66 -19.03 -16.37
CA PHE A 20 -25.03 -19.21 -16.87
C PHE A 20 -25.16 -19.18 -18.39
N ASN A 21 -24.05 -18.96 -19.12
CA ASN A 21 -24.07 -18.74 -20.58
C ASN A 21 -23.59 -19.94 -21.43
N GLU A 22 -23.26 -21.08 -20.83
CA GLU A 22 -22.70 -22.25 -21.56
C GLU A 22 -23.67 -23.46 -21.69
N ASP A 23 -24.84 -23.43 -21.03
CA ASP A 23 -25.80 -24.56 -20.96
C ASP A 23 -27.20 -24.30 -21.56
N GLU A 24 -27.43 -23.21 -22.32
CA GLU A 24 -28.74 -22.91 -22.96
C GLU A 24 -29.06 -23.76 -24.21
N ASP A 25 -28.62 -25.02 -24.26
CA ASP A 25 -28.82 -25.92 -25.41
C ASP A 25 -29.40 -27.31 -25.02
N THR A 26 -30.28 -27.35 -24.00
CA THR A 26 -31.18 -28.49 -23.75
C THR A 26 -32.60 -28.07 -23.36
N ALA A 27 -33.56 -28.85 -23.84
CA ALA A 27 -35.02 -28.72 -23.77
C ALA A 27 -35.60 -27.85 -22.62
N ILE A 28 -36.36 -26.81 -23.00
CA ILE A 28 -37.10 -25.95 -22.07
C ILE A 28 -38.15 -26.76 -21.30
N VAL A 29 -37.93 -26.90 -20.00
CA VAL A 29 -38.95 -27.14 -18.99
C VAL A 29 -38.90 -25.94 -18.03
N ASP A 30 -40.02 -25.25 -17.83
CA ASP A 30 -40.13 -24.13 -16.87
C ASP A 30 -40.07 -24.66 -15.41
N MET A 31 -38.88 -25.07 -14.97
CA MET A 31 -38.65 -25.48 -13.59
C MET A 31 -38.56 -24.25 -12.68
N THR A 32 -39.32 -24.27 -11.59
CA THR A 32 -39.26 -23.22 -10.56
C THR A 32 -37.90 -23.18 -9.87
N THR A 33 -37.56 -22.05 -9.23
CA THR A 33 -36.31 -21.95 -8.45
C THR A 33 -36.23 -23.02 -7.36
N SER A 34 -37.36 -23.41 -6.76
CA SER A 34 -37.42 -24.47 -5.74
C SER A 34 -37.10 -25.84 -6.34
N GLU A 35 -37.72 -26.23 -7.46
CA GLU A 35 -37.46 -27.51 -8.13
C GLU A 35 -36.01 -27.60 -8.63
N LYS A 36 -35.45 -26.50 -9.16
CA LYS A 36 -34.03 -26.44 -9.55
C LYS A 36 -33.08 -26.57 -8.36
N VAL A 37 -33.43 -26.04 -7.18
CA VAL A 37 -32.66 -26.26 -5.95
C VAL A 37 -32.74 -27.73 -5.50
N VAL A 38 -33.91 -28.36 -5.55
CA VAL A 38 -34.08 -29.79 -5.24
C VAL A 38 -33.26 -30.68 -6.17
N ASP A 39 -33.28 -30.43 -7.49
CA ASP A 39 -32.46 -31.17 -8.46
C ASP A 39 -30.97 -31.01 -8.17
N LEU A 40 -30.47 -29.78 -8.01
CA LEU A 40 -29.07 -29.50 -7.69
C LEU A 40 -28.64 -30.13 -6.33
N LEU A 41 -29.50 -30.16 -5.32
CA LEU A 41 -29.21 -30.84 -4.04
C LEU A 41 -29.11 -32.36 -4.20
N ASN A 42 -30.02 -32.98 -4.96
CA ASN A 42 -29.96 -34.42 -5.28
C ASN A 42 -28.69 -34.77 -6.09
N GLN A 43 -28.31 -33.92 -7.05
CA GLN A 43 -27.05 -34.05 -7.78
C GLN A 43 -25.85 -33.93 -6.83
N ALA A 44 -25.83 -32.92 -5.94
CA ALA A 44 -24.74 -32.73 -4.97
C ALA A 44 -24.61 -33.89 -3.96
N ALA A 45 -25.69 -34.62 -3.65
CA ALA A 45 -25.63 -35.82 -2.83
C ALA A 45 -24.92 -37.00 -3.53
N LEU A 46 -25.08 -37.13 -4.85
CA LEU A 46 -24.54 -38.23 -5.67
C LEU A 46 -23.15 -37.95 -6.26
N ILE A 47 -22.79 -36.67 -6.46
CA ILE A 47 -21.59 -36.24 -7.18
C ILE A 47 -20.32 -36.31 -6.31
N ALA A 48 -19.20 -36.63 -6.96
CA ALA A 48 -17.86 -36.68 -6.35
C ALA A 48 -17.35 -35.30 -5.90
N THR A 49 -16.42 -35.29 -4.95
CA THR A 49 -15.96 -34.12 -4.17
C THR A 49 -15.77 -32.82 -4.96
N ASP A 50 -15.02 -32.85 -6.06
CA ASP A 50 -14.50 -31.63 -6.67
C ASP A 50 -15.57 -30.87 -7.47
N SER A 51 -16.48 -31.59 -8.13
CA SER A 51 -17.63 -31.02 -8.84
C SER A 51 -18.80 -30.69 -7.90
N LYS A 52 -18.93 -31.39 -6.76
CA LYS A 52 -19.96 -31.11 -5.74
C LYS A 52 -19.95 -29.65 -5.28
N LEU A 53 -18.74 -29.08 -5.12
CA LEU A 53 -18.55 -27.69 -4.70
C LEU A 53 -19.10 -26.64 -5.67
N THR A 54 -19.19 -26.96 -6.97
CA THR A 54 -19.77 -26.06 -7.98
C THR A 54 -21.30 -26.06 -7.85
N VAL A 55 -21.90 -27.25 -7.73
CA VAL A 55 -23.35 -27.44 -7.57
C VAL A 55 -23.85 -26.77 -6.29
N LEU A 56 -23.18 -26.99 -5.15
CA LEU A 56 -23.56 -26.36 -3.87
C LEU A 56 -23.46 -24.83 -3.89
N LYS A 57 -22.51 -24.25 -4.64
CA LYS A 57 -22.43 -22.78 -4.84
C LYS A 57 -23.57 -22.24 -5.71
N GLN A 58 -24.03 -23.00 -6.71
CA GLN A 58 -25.23 -22.64 -7.46
C GLN A 58 -26.47 -22.62 -6.54
N VAL A 59 -26.64 -23.64 -5.69
CA VAL A 59 -27.72 -23.65 -4.68
C VAL A 59 -27.62 -22.44 -3.75
N GLN A 60 -26.42 -22.12 -3.22
CA GLN A 60 -26.22 -20.93 -2.38
C GLN A 60 -26.67 -19.64 -3.06
N GLU A 61 -26.32 -19.41 -4.34
CA GLU A 61 -26.74 -18.21 -5.08
C GLU A 61 -28.26 -18.18 -5.27
N LEU A 62 -28.89 -19.33 -5.55
CA LEU A 62 -30.34 -19.44 -5.69
C LEU A 62 -31.08 -19.11 -4.38
N ILE A 63 -30.65 -19.65 -3.24
CA ILE A 63 -31.39 -19.48 -1.96
C ILE A 63 -30.93 -18.31 -1.08
N ILE A 64 -29.76 -17.71 -1.32
CA ILE A 64 -29.32 -16.49 -0.59
C ILE A 64 -29.55 -15.21 -1.40
N ASN A 65 -29.50 -15.27 -2.75
CA ASN A 65 -29.52 -14.07 -3.60
C ASN A 65 -30.70 -14.01 -4.58
N LYS A 66 -31.04 -15.10 -5.28
CA LYS A 66 -32.15 -15.09 -6.26
C LYS A 66 -33.52 -15.11 -5.59
N ASP A 67 -33.73 -16.03 -4.64
CA ASP A 67 -34.98 -16.20 -3.90
C ASP A 67 -34.69 -16.51 -2.41
N PRO A 68 -34.51 -15.47 -1.57
CA PRO A 68 -34.24 -15.63 -0.14
C PRO A 68 -35.38 -16.31 0.64
N SER A 69 -36.59 -16.44 0.09
CA SER A 69 -37.70 -17.13 0.76
C SER A 69 -37.47 -18.64 0.87
N LEU A 70 -36.58 -19.19 0.05
CA LEU A 70 -36.21 -20.60 0.03
C LEU A 70 -35.11 -20.96 1.06
N LEU A 71 -34.50 -19.95 1.71
CA LEU A 71 -33.33 -20.17 2.59
C LEU A 71 -33.64 -21.05 3.80
N ASP A 72 -34.78 -20.83 4.47
CA ASP A 72 -35.16 -21.64 5.63
C ASP A 72 -35.71 -23.02 5.24
N ASN A 73 -36.23 -23.15 4.01
CA ASN A 73 -36.80 -24.40 3.47
C ASN A 73 -35.74 -25.42 3.04
N PHE A 74 -34.53 -24.98 2.73
CA PHE A 74 -33.40 -25.83 2.29
C PHE A 74 -32.17 -25.74 3.22
N LEU A 75 -32.40 -25.27 4.45
CA LEU A 75 -31.33 -25.02 5.41
C LEU A 75 -30.68 -26.35 5.84
N ASP A 76 -31.50 -27.31 6.27
CA ASP A 76 -31.03 -28.58 6.83
C ASP A 76 -30.33 -29.45 5.78
N GLU A 77 -30.77 -29.41 4.52
CA GLU A 77 -30.14 -30.10 3.39
C GLU A 77 -28.72 -29.58 3.10
N ILE A 78 -28.50 -28.26 3.16
CA ILE A 78 -27.15 -27.68 3.01
C ILE A 78 -26.30 -27.97 4.25
N ILE A 79 -26.88 -27.87 5.45
CA ILE A 79 -26.16 -28.13 6.70
C ILE A 79 -25.78 -29.61 6.85
N ALA A 80 -26.53 -30.56 6.28
CA ALA A 80 -26.17 -31.99 6.27
C ALA A 80 -24.76 -32.26 5.69
N PHE A 81 -24.31 -31.47 4.71
CA PHE A 81 -22.96 -31.57 4.13
C PHE A 81 -21.83 -31.17 5.10
N GLN A 82 -22.14 -30.68 6.32
CA GLN A 82 -21.13 -30.45 7.36
C GLN A 82 -20.42 -31.73 7.82
N THR A 83 -21.00 -32.90 7.54
CA THR A 83 -20.39 -34.22 7.83
C THR A 83 -19.70 -34.85 6.61
N ASP A 84 -19.62 -34.13 5.48
CA ASP A 84 -18.92 -34.62 4.28
C ASP A 84 -17.41 -34.82 4.57
N LYS A 85 -16.85 -35.90 4.03
CA LYS A 85 -15.43 -36.28 4.21
C LYS A 85 -14.48 -35.21 3.68
N SER A 86 -14.90 -34.43 2.67
CA SER A 86 -14.09 -33.35 2.11
C SER A 86 -14.04 -32.12 3.02
N MET A 87 -12.83 -31.75 3.44
CA MET A 87 -12.61 -30.51 4.19
C MET A 87 -13.03 -29.25 3.39
N GLU A 88 -13.03 -29.30 2.06
CA GLU A 88 -13.46 -28.18 1.23
C GLU A 88 -14.99 -28.04 1.21
N VAL A 89 -15.73 -29.14 1.28
CA VAL A 89 -17.20 -29.12 1.43
C VAL A 89 -17.57 -28.60 2.82
N ARG A 90 -16.88 -29.03 3.88
CA ARG A 90 -17.09 -28.49 5.24
C ARG A 90 -16.73 -26.99 5.32
N LYS A 91 -15.65 -26.54 4.67
CA LYS A 91 -15.32 -25.11 4.53
C LYS A 91 -16.37 -24.32 3.73
N PHE A 92 -17.00 -24.93 2.73
CA PHE A 92 -18.15 -24.34 2.03
C PHE A 92 -19.34 -24.17 2.98
N VAL A 93 -19.72 -25.18 3.76
CA VAL A 93 -20.84 -25.08 4.72
C VAL A 93 -20.60 -23.98 5.76
N ILE A 94 -19.38 -23.83 6.27
CA ILE A 94 -19.03 -22.67 7.11
C ILE A 94 -19.23 -21.33 6.37
N GLY A 95 -18.86 -21.26 5.08
CA GLY A 95 -19.10 -20.09 4.24
C GLY A 95 -20.58 -19.80 3.97
N PHE A 96 -21.40 -20.85 3.85
CA PHE A 96 -22.84 -20.74 3.74
C PHE A 96 -23.47 -20.19 5.03
N ILE A 97 -23.08 -20.73 6.20
CA ILE A 97 -23.50 -20.19 7.51
C ILE A 97 -23.12 -18.70 7.64
N GLU A 98 -21.93 -18.31 7.16
CA GLU A 98 -21.49 -16.90 7.20
C GLU A 98 -22.40 -15.96 6.41
N GLU A 99 -22.89 -16.37 5.23
CA GLU A 99 -23.77 -15.53 4.39
C GLU A 99 -25.25 -15.64 4.78
N ALA A 100 -25.71 -16.82 5.22
CA ALA A 100 -27.07 -17.03 5.72
C ALA A 100 -27.34 -16.12 6.94
N CYS A 101 -26.46 -16.17 7.96
CA CYS A 101 -26.56 -15.33 9.16
C CYS A 101 -26.33 -13.82 8.92
N LYS A 102 -25.93 -13.40 7.71
CA LYS A 102 -25.89 -11.99 7.28
C LYS A 102 -27.13 -11.57 6.49
N ARG A 103 -27.79 -12.53 5.82
CA ARG A 103 -29.04 -12.33 5.07
C ARG A 103 -30.23 -12.28 6.03
N ASP A 104 -30.26 -13.20 6.99
CA ASP A 104 -31.22 -13.25 8.08
C ASP A 104 -30.49 -13.64 9.38
N ASN A 105 -30.63 -12.79 10.40
CA ASN A 105 -29.96 -12.97 11.67
C ASN A 105 -30.65 -14.03 12.55
N GLU A 106 -31.93 -14.34 12.35
CA GLU A 106 -32.68 -15.28 13.19
C GLU A 106 -32.22 -16.73 12.96
N LEU A 107 -31.70 -17.02 11.76
CA LEU A 107 -31.09 -18.31 11.42
C LEU A 107 -29.88 -18.66 12.31
N LEU A 108 -29.24 -17.68 12.95
CA LEU A 108 -28.16 -17.93 13.90
C LEU A 108 -28.59 -18.86 15.03
N LEU A 109 -29.86 -18.81 15.46
CA LEU A 109 -30.43 -19.69 16.48
C LEU A 109 -30.37 -21.18 16.06
N LYS A 110 -30.56 -21.47 14.78
CA LYS A 110 -30.46 -22.83 14.20
C LYS A 110 -29.00 -23.20 13.87
N LEU A 111 -28.18 -22.22 13.48
CA LEU A 111 -26.86 -22.45 12.89
C LEU A 111 -25.67 -22.39 13.86
N ILE A 112 -25.81 -21.78 15.04
CA ILE A 112 -24.68 -21.60 15.96
C ILE A 112 -24.07 -22.93 16.44
N ALA A 113 -24.89 -23.94 16.73
CA ALA A 113 -24.42 -25.26 17.16
C ALA A 113 -23.62 -25.99 16.06
N ASN A 114 -24.03 -25.82 14.80
CA ASN A 114 -23.35 -26.36 13.63
C ASN A 114 -21.97 -25.69 13.44
N LEU A 115 -21.89 -24.37 13.60
CA LEU A 115 -20.62 -23.63 13.58
C LEU A 115 -19.70 -24.01 14.78
N ASN A 116 -20.27 -24.30 15.95
CA ASN A 116 -19.55 -24.77 17.14
C ASN A 116 -18.91 -26.15 16.90
N MET A 117 -19.63 -27.08 16.26
CA MET A 117 -19.08 -28.37 15.85
C MET A 117 -17.95 -28.20 14.82
N LEU A 118 -18.15 -27.34 13.82
CA LEU A 118 -17.15 -27.06 12.77
C LEU A 118 -15.92 -26.28 13.26
N LEU A 119 -16.02 -25.60 14.42
CA LEU A 119 -14.88 -25.01 15.13
C LEU A 119 -14.01 -26.08 15.82
N LYS A 120 -14.54 -27.29 16.03
CA LYS A 120 -13.89 -28.44 16.69
C LYS A 120 -13.54 -29.57 15.70
N ASP A 121 -13.49 -29.26 14.42
CA ASP A 121 -13.14 -30.20 13.34
C ASP A 121 -11.69 -30.70 13.42
N GLU A 122 -11.45 -31.96 13.07
CA GLU A 122 -10.11 -32.56 13.02
C GLU A 122 -9.15 -31.83 12.06
N SER A 123 -9.70 -31.23 10.99
CA SER A 123 -8.92 -30.47 10.01
C SER A 123 -8.74 -29.02 10.46
N VAL A 124 -7.50 -28.67 10.79
CA VAL A 124 -7.09 -27.28 11.07
C VAL A 124 -7.48 -26.29 9.97
N ASN A 125 -7.70 -26.74 8.72
CA ASN A 125 -8.17 -25.89 7.62
C ASN A 125 -9.66 -25.55 7.71
N VAL A 126 -10.48 -26.41 8.31
CA VAL A 126 -11.88 -26.17 8.64
C VAL A 126 -11.96 -25.25 9.86
N VAL A 127 -11.22 -25.55 10.93
CA VAL A 127 -11.12 -24.72 12.15
C VAL A 127 -10.71 -23.27 11.83
N LYS A 128 -9.68 -23.04 10.99
CA LYS A 128 -9.29 -21.68 10.57
C LYS A 128 -10.43 -20.92 9.86
N LYS A 129 -11.26 -21.60 9.06
CA LYS A 129 -12.43 -20.98 8.40
C LYS A 129 -13.58 -20.77 9.39
N ALA A 130 -13.76 -21.62 10.39
CA ALA A 130 -14.71 -21.40 11.48
C ALA A 130 -14.35 -20.13 12.28
N ILE A 131 -13.07 -19.94 12.64
CA ILE A 131 -12.57 -18.72 13.31
C ILE A 131 -12.83 -17.45 12.48
N LEU A 132 -12.51 -17.46 11.17
CA LEU A 132 -12.79 -16.32 10.28
C LEU A 132 -14.28 -15.95 10.23
N THR A 133 -15.14 -16.98 10.30
CA THR A 133 -16.59 -16.85 10.23
C THR A 133 -17.15 -16.27 11.52
N LEU A 134 -16.72 -16.81 12.67
CA LEU A 134 -17.05 -16.27 13.99
C LEU A 134 -16.54 -14.83 14.14
N THR A 135 -15.40 -14.48 13.54
CA THR A 135 -14.87 -13.09 13.51
C THR A 135 -15.83 -12.11 12.82
N GLN A 136 -16.60 -12.55 11.81
CA GLN A 136 -17.66 -11.72 11.22
C GLN A 136 -18.98 -11.83 11.98
N LEU A 137 -19.38 -13.03 12.39
CA LEU A 137 -20.69 -13.26 13.01
C LEU A 137 -20.79 -12.74 14.44
N TYR A 138 -19.71 -12.72 15.24
CA TYR A 138 -19.73 -12.22 16.62
C TYR A 138 -20.29 -10.79 16.72
N LYS A 139 -19.80 -9.89 15.86
CA LYS A 139 -20.27 -8.50 15.81
C LYS A 139 -21.69 -8.36 15.22
N VAL A 140 -22.08 -9.22 14.28
CA VAL A 140 -23.46 -9.23 13.72
C VAL A 140 -24.46 -9.72 14.77
N ALA A 141 -24.11 -10.78 15.50
CA ALA A 141 -24.87 -11.32 16.63
C ALA A 141 -25.04 -10.27 17.74
N LEU A 142 -23.96 -9.66 18.22
CA LEU A 142 -24.03 -8.59 19.22
C LEU A 142 -24.88 -7.40 18.73
N GLN A 143 -24.76 -7.01 17.45
CA GLN A 143 -25.57 -5.96 16.84
C GLN A 143 -27.06 -6.33 16.71
N TRP A 144 -27.39 -7.61 16.61
CA TRP A 144 -28.76 -8.13 16.59
C TRP A 144 -29.36 -8.15 17.99
N PHE A 145 -28.69 -8.79 18.95
CA PHE A 145 -29.20 -8.93 20.31
C PHE A 145 -29.42 -7.58 20.99
N VAL A 146 -28.47 -6.63 20.87
CA VAL A 146 -28.58 -5.25 21.42
C VAL A 146 -29.71 -4.43 20.78
N ARG A 147 -30.23 -4.83 19.61
CA ARG A 147 -31.41 -4.18 18.99
C ARG A 147 -32.74 -4.70 19.55
N SER A 148 -32.77 -5.90 20.14
CA SER A 148 -33.97 -6.40 20.80
C SER A 148 -34.15 -5.72 22.16
N LYS A 149 -35.40 -5.41 22.52
CA LYS A 149 -35.72 -4.83 23.84
C LYS A 149 -35.82 -5.88 24.94
N THR A 150 -36.00 -7.13 24.57
CA THR A 150 -36.15 -8.31 25.42
C THR A 150 -35.54 -9.49 24.69
N MET A 151 -34.70 -10.28 25.36
CA MET A 151 -34.30 -11.57 24.82
C MET A 151 -35.44 -12.58 25.02
N SER A 152 -35.41 -13.64 24.21
CA SER A 152 -36.14 -14.88 24.45
C SER A 152 -35.14 -15.96 24.89
N ASP A 153 -35.61 -17.00 25.58
CA ASP A 153 -34.80 -18.10 26.12
C ASP A 153 -33.85 -18.71 25.06
N MET A 154 -34.32 -18.80 23.80
CA MET A 154 -33.52 -19.28 22.66
C MET A 154 -32.43 -18.30 22.23
N GLN A 155 -32.69 -16.99 22.31
CA GLN A 155 -31.72 -15.94 22.04
C GLN A 155 -30.66 -15.84 23.14
N GLU A 156 -31.04 -16.01 24.41
CA GLU A 156 -30.10 -16.09 25.54
C GLU A 156 -29.17 -17.30 25.37
N ALA A 157 -29.72 -18.50 25.18
CA ALA A 157 -28.93 -19.72 24.94
C ALA A 157 -28.02 -19.62 23.69
N CYS A 158 -28.46 -18.90 22.65
CA CYS A 158 -27.62 -18.62 21.48
C CYS A 158 -26.48 -17.65 21.79
N TRP A 159 -26.72 -16.61 22.60
CA TRP A 159 -25.68 -15.68 23.03
C TRP A 159 -24.68 -16.35 23.97
N ASP A 160 -25.14 -17.20 24.89
CA ASP A 160 -24.26 -18.00 25.75
C ASP A 160 -23.35 -18.90 24.91
N MET A 161 -23.86 -19.54 23.85
CA MET A 161 -23.02 -20.34 22.95
C MET A 161 -22.03 -19.50 22.14
N VAL A 162 -22.42 -18.31 21.65
CA VAL A 162 -21.49 -17.35 21.01
C VAL A 162 -20.39 -16.91 22.01
N THR A 163 -20.77 -16.72 23.27
CA THR A 163 -19.87 -16.31 24.37
C THR A 163 -18.91 -17.44 24.75
N GLN A 164 -19.36 -18.69 24.78
CA GLN A 164 -18.50 -19.87 24.93
C GLN A 164 -17.49 -19.98 23.77
N MET A 165 -17.96 -19.89 22.52
CA MET A 165 -17.10 -20.00 21.34
C MET A 165 -16.05 -18.88 21.26
N LYS A 166 -16.37 -17.68 21.77
CA LYS A 166 -15.42 -16.58 21.97
C LYS A 166 -14.27 -16.99 22.90
N GLU A 167 -14.54 -17.69 24.01
CA GLU A 167 -13.49 -18.16 24.94
C GLU A 167 -12.69 -19.34 24.38
N GLU A 168 -13.34 -20.24 23.65
CA GLU A 168 -12.66 -21.34 22.95
C GLU A 168 -11.67 -20.82 21.91
N VAL A 169 -11.99 -19.78 21.13
CA VAL A 169 -11.05 -19.16 20.19
C VAL A 169 -9.95 -18.34 20.89
N LEU A 170 -10.22 -17.76 22.06
CA LEU A 170 -9.18 -17.13 22.87
C LEU A 170 -8.16 -18.18 23.38
N ALA A 171 -8.63 -19.33 23.86
CA ALA A 171 -7.76 -20.45 24.24
C ALA A 171 -6.94 -21.00 23.06
N MET A 172 -7.44 -20.89 21.81
CA MET A 172 -6.68 -21.26 20.61
C MET A 172 -5.43 -20.38 20.34
N LEU A 173 -5.18 -19.32 21.11
CA LEU A 173 -3.89 -18.62 21.11
C LEU A 173 -2.72 -19.49 21.62
N GLU A 174 -2.97 -20.47 22.49
CA GLU A 174 -1.93 -21.32 23.08
C GLU A 174 -1.69 -22.65 22.32
N VAL A 175 -2.54 -22.96 21.34
CA VAL A 175 -2.50 -24.23 20.58
C VAL A 175 -1.26 -24.33 19.67
N ASP A 176 -0.70 -25.53 19.52
CA ASP A 176 0.53 -25.79 18.75
C ASP A 176 0.47 -25.44 17.25
N ASN A 177 -0.73 -25.28 16.67
CA ASN A 177 -0.88 -24.97 15.26
C ASN A 177 -0.73 -23.47 14.98
N ASP A 178 0.42 -23.09 14.44
CA ASP A 178 0.78 -21.71 14.08
C ASP A 178 -0.25 -21.00 13.17
N GLY A 179 -0.89 -21.76 12.29
CA GLY A 179 -1.96 -21.27 11.42
C GLY A 179 -3.25 -20.97 12.18
N VAL A 180 -3.63 -21.80 13.16
CA VAL A 180 -4.78 -21.54 14.03
C VAL A 180 -4.51 -20.31 14.90
N ARG A 181 -3.35 -20.22 15.56
CA ARG A 181 -2.94 -19.04 16.34
C ARG A 181 -3.00 -17.73 15.52
N THR A 182 -2.55 -17.76 14.27
CA THR A 182 -2.64 -16.61 13.34
C THR A 182 -4.09 -16.12 13.16
N HIS A 183 -5.07 -17.03 13.12
CA HIS A 183 -6.48 -16.68 12.97
C HIS A 183 -7.11 -16.26 14.32
N ALA A 184 -6.74 -16.92 15.42
CA ALA A 184 -7.15 -16.53 16.77
C ALA A 184 -6.73 -15.07 17.07
N ILE A 185 -5.50 -14.66 16.76
CA ILE A 185 -5.04 -13.26 16.90
C ILE A 185 -5.97 -12.27 16.17
N LYS A 186 -6.48 -12.62 14.98
CA LYS A 186 -7.39 -11.77 14.20
C LYS A 186 -8.84 -11.79 14.71
N PHE A 187 -9.28 -12.89 15.31
CA PHE A 187 -10.50 -12.88 16.12
C PHE A 187 -10.36 -11.95 17.33
N THR A 188 -9.26 -12.08 18.10
CA THR A 188 -8.96 -11.24 19.27
C THR A 188 -8.88 -9.76 18.91
N GLU A 189 -8.25 -9.38 17.79
CA GLU A 189 -8.26 -7.99 17.29
C GLU A 189 -9.70 -7.47 17.09
N SER A 190 -10.53 -8.23 16.36
CA SER A 190 -11.92 -7.85 16.09
C SER A 190 -12.77 -7.82 17.36
N LEU A 191 -12.51 -8.73 18.31
CA LEU A 191 -13.16 -8.79 19.61
C LEU A 191 -12.87 -7.53 20.44
N ILE A 192 -11.59 -7.16 20.60
CA ILE A 192 -11.19 -5.97 21.35
C ILE A 192 -11.78 -4.70 20.72
N ILE A 193 -11.78 -4.57 19.38
CA ILE A 193 -12.42 -3.45 18.68
C ILE A 193 -13.93 -3.43 18.96
N THR A 194 -14.60 -4.57 18.90
CA THR A 194 -16.05 -4.67 19.13
C THR A 194 -16.42 -4.32 20.57
N LEU A 195 -15.65 -4.80 21.56
CA LEU A 195 -15.91 -4.66 22.99
C LEU A 195 -15.27 -3.42 23.64
N SER A 196 -14.85 -2.43 22.84
CA SER A 196 -14.36 -1.14 23.33
C SER A 196 -15.03 0.04 22.61
N PRO A 197 -15.24 1.18 23.29
CA PRO A 197 -15.98 2.30 22.75
C PRO A 197 -15.14 3.09 21.74
N ARG A 198 -15.79 3.64 20.71
CA ARG A 198 -15.18 4.65 19.81
C ARG A 198 -15.02 5.98 20.55
N THR A 199 -13.94 6.68 20.25
CA THR A 199 -13.67 8.07 20.66
C THR A 199 -13.74 9.02 19.44
N SER A 200 -13.74 10.33 19.70
CA SER A 200 -13.63 11.38 18.68
C SER A 200 -12.47 11.21 17.70
N ASP A 201 -11.43 10.49 18.12
CA ASP A 201 -10.16 10.34 17.42
C ASP A 201 -9.94 8.92 16.90
N SER A 202 -10.97 8.07 16.88
CA SER A 202 -10.86 6.69 16.41
C SER A 202 -10.84 6.58 14.88
N ASP A 203 -9.68 6.21 14.31
CA ASP A 203 -9.47 5.95 12.88
C ASP A 203 -10.19 4.67 12.43
N THR A 204 -11.51 4.77 12.23
CA THR A 204 -12.37 3.64 11.82
C THR A 204 -12.50 3.56 10.29
N PRO A 205 -12.13 2.44 9.64
CA PRO A 205 -12.29 2.27 8.19
C PRO A 205 -13.77 2.31 7.76
N LYS A 206 -14.07 2.94 6.62
CA LYS A 206 -15.43 3.08 6.06
C LYS A 206 -16.25 1.77 5.99
N ARG A 207 -15.59 0.62 5.78
CA ARG A 207 -16.25 -0.71 5.76
C ARG A 207 -16.75 -1.16 7.15
N GLN A 208 -16.18 -0.64 8.22
CA GLN A 208 -16.45 -0.97 9.63
C GLN A 208 -17.22 0.16 10.35
N GLU A 209 -17.57 1.24 9.65
CA GLU A 209 -18.26 2.40 10.21
C GLU A 209 -19.63 2.02 10.82
N GLY A 210 -20.37 1.15 10.11
CA GLY A 210 -21.66 0.59 10.53
C GLY A 210 -21.60 -0.59 11.54
N ASP A 211 -20.43 -1.19 11.78
CA ASP A 211 -20.27 -2.28 12.76
C ASP A 211 -20.63 -1.81 14.18
N ILE A 212 -21.11 -2.71 15.04
CA ILE A 212 -21.32 -2.42 16.46
C ILE A 212 -19.99 -2.15 17.18
N SER A 213 -20.07 -1.34 18.23
CA SER A 213 -18.97 -1.06 19.17
C SER A 213 -19.58 -0.63 20.50
N LEU A 214 -18.81 -0.70 21.60
CA LEU A 214 -19.35 -0.57 22.97
C LEU A 214 -20.10 0.76 23.21
N ASP A 215 -19.70 1.85 22.54
CA ASP A 215 -20.35 3.17 22.54
C ASP A 215 -21.80 3.17 22.02
N LYS A 216 -22.21 2.13 21.30
CA LYS A 216 -23.57 1.96 20.74
C LYS A 216 -24.48 1.08 21.61
N ILE A 217 -23.98 0.55 22.73
CA ILE A 217 -24.72 -0.36 23.62
C ILE A 217 -25.27 0.45 24.81
N SER A 218 -26.58 0.32 25.07
CA SER A 218 -27.18 0.95 26.26
C SER A 218 -26.67 0.29 27.54
N LYS A 219 -26.38 1.08 28.57
CA LYS A 219 -26.05 0.56 29.91
C LYS A 219 -27.24 -0.12 30.58
N ASP A 220 -28.46 0.29 30.23
CA ASP A 220 -29.71 -0.19 30.82
C ASP A 220 -30.30 -1.41 30.07
N HIS A 221 -29.48 -2.12 29.28
CA HIS A 221 -29.92 -3.30 28.52
C HIS A 221 -30.05 -4.52 29.43
N ALA A 222 -31.22 -5.17 29.43
CA ALA A 222 -31.64 -6.12 30.48
C ALA A 222 -30.75 -7.37 30.66
N TYR A 223 -30.12 -7.86 29.58
CA TYR A 223 -29.32 -9.09 29.58
C TYR A 223 -27.82 -8.80 29.31
N ILE A 224 -27.50 -8.26 28.13
CA ILE A 224 -26.13 -7.83 27.77
C ILE A 224 -25.71 -6.61 28.61
N ARG A 225 -24.73 -6.78 29.51
CA ARG A 225 -24.22 -5.72 30.40
C ARG A 225 -22.97 -5.04 29.82
N TYR A 226 -23.01 -3.71 29.72
CA TYR A 226 -21.92 -2.86 29.20
C TYR A 226 -20.57 -3.13 29.89
N ASP A 227 -20.54 -3.12 31.23
CA ASP A 227 -19.28 -3.17 31.98
C ASP A 227 -18.67 -4.58 32.00
N THR A 228 -19.47 -5.65 31.85
CA THR A 228 -18.97 -7.02 31.63
C THR A 228 -18.24 -7.12 30.30
N LEU A 229 -18.86 -6.67 29.20
CA LEU A 229 -18.23 -6.63 27.88
C LEU A 229 -16.96 -5.76 27.86
N CYS A 230 -16.96 -4.63 28.57
CA CYS A 230 -15.77 -3.78 28.73
C CYS A 230 -14.60 -4.53 29.41
N GLY A 231 -14.91 -5.31 30.46
CA GLY A 231 -13.93 -6.16 31.14
C GLY A 231 -13.37 -7.27 30.25
N GLU A 232 -14.23 -7.95 29.49
CA GLU A 232 -13.83 -8.97 28.51
C GLU A 232 -12.91 -8.39 27.42
N GLY A 233 -13.24 -7.20 26.89
CA GLY A 233 -12.41 -6.51 25.90
C GLY A 233 -11.00 -6.18 26.42
N LYS A 234 -10.87 -5.82 27.70
CA LYS A 234 -9.56 -5.63 28.36
C LYS A 234 -8.82 -6.95 28.59
N SER A 235 -9.52 -7.99 29.06
CA SER A 235 -8.90 -9.31 29.27
C SER A 235 -8.37 -9.92 27.97
N ALA A 236 -9.10 -9.76 26.86
CA ALA A 236 -8.65 -10.17 25.53
C ALA A 236 -7.39 -9.42 25.06
N LEU A 237 -7.26 -8.12 25.39
CA LEU A 237 -6.04 -7.35 25.14
C LEU A 237 -4.87 -7.86 25.99
N GLU A 238 -5.08 -8.10 27.30
CA GLU A 238 -4.05 -8.68 28.16
C GLU A 238 -3.55 -10.03 27.65
N GLN A 239 -4.43 -10.90 27.17
CA GLN A 239 -4.05 -12.20 26.62
C GLN A 239 -3.19 -12.03 25.35
N LEU A 240 -3.55 -11.12 24.45
CA LEU A 240 -2.76 -10.80 23.26
C LEU A 240 -1.38 -10.22 23.61
N LEU A 241 -1.29 -9.37 24.64
CA LEU A 241 -0.04 -8.81 25.15
C LEU A 241 0.86 -9.88 25.78
N LYS A 242 0.29 -10.75 26.63
CA LYS A 242 0.99 -11.90 27.24
C LYS A 242 1.50 -12.89 26.17
N PHE A 243 0.70 -13.13 25.13
CA PHE A 243 1.09 -13.97 23.99
C PHE A 243 2.29 -13.40 23.22
N MET A 244 2.34 -12.08 22.99
CA MET A 244 3.45 -11.46 22.24
C MET A 244 4.84 -11.58 22.89
N VAL A 245 4.90 -11.71 24.22
CA VAL A 245 6.17 -11.90 24.95
C VAL A 245 6.54 -13.37 25.18
N HIS A 246 5.76 -14.32 24.65
CA HIS A 246 6.02 -15.75 24.82
C HIS A 246 7.33 -16.17 24.09
N PRO A 247 8.31 -16.82 24.74
CA PRO A 247 9.64 -17.04 24.19
C PRO A 247 9.69 -17.98 22.97
N ALA A 248 8.61 -18.74 22.72
CA ALA A 248 8.46 -19.63 21.56
C ALA A 248 7.43 -19.13 20.52
N ILE A 249 7.02 -17.85 20.57
CA ILE A 249 6.15 -17.27 19.53
C ILE A 249 6.84 -17.30 18.15
N SER A 250 6.11 -17.69 17.11
CA SER A 250 6.65 -17.72 15.75
C SER A 250 6.77 -16.33 15.13
N SER A 251 7.64 -16.21 14.13
CA SER A 251 7.79 -14.97 13.37
C SER A 251 6.50 -14.52 12.67
N ILE A 252 5.60 -15.44 12.30
CA ILE A 252 4.33 -15.14 11.62
C ILE A 252 3.29 -14.68 12.65
N ASN A 253 3.15 -15.39 13.78
CA ASN A 253 2.26 -14.97 14.85
C ASN A 253 2.67 -13.60 15.42
N LEU A 254 3.97 -13.39 15.67
CA LEU A 254 4.50 -12.14 16.21
C LEU A 254 4.26 -10.94 15.28
N THR A 255 4.51 -11.10 13.97
CA THR A 255 4.23 -10.04 12.99
C THR A 255 2.72 -9.81 12.78
N THR A 256 1.91 -10.86 12.89
CA THR A 256 0.44 -10.73 12.89
C THR A 256 -0.04 -9.96 14.12
N ALA A 257 0.49 -10.24 15.31
CA ALA A 257 0.14 -9.56 16.55
C ALA A 257 0.55 -8.08 16.52
N LEU A 258 1.76 -7.76 16.04
CA LEU A 258 2.20 -6.38 15.79
C LEU A 258 1.23 -5.61 14.88
N GLY A 259 0.84 -6.18 13.73
CA GLY A 259 -0.13 -5.54 12.84
C GLY A 259 -1.54 -5.42 13.42
N SER A 260 -1.87 -6.26 14.40
CA SER A 260 -3.14 -6.21 15.13
C SER A 260 -3.12 -5.08 16.17
N LEU A 261 -2.09 -5.01 17.01
CA LEU A 261 -1.90 -3.88 17.95
C LEU A 261 -1.82 -2.53 17.24
N ALA A 262 -1.17 -2.44 16.07
CA ALA A 262 -1.11 -1.23 15.24
C ALA A 262 -2.48 -0.80 14.67
N THR A 263 -3.45 -1.71 14.67
CA THR A 263 -4.84 -1.44 14.29
C THR A 263 -5.67 -1.10 15.53
N LEU A 264 -5.47 -1.79 16.65
CA LEU A 264 -6.06 -1.42 17.95
C LEU A 264 -5.70 0.02 18.35
N ALA A 265 -4.42 0.41 18.32
CA ALA A 265 -3.98 1.75 18.73
C ALA A 265 -4.59 2.90 17.89
N ARG A 266 -4.96 2.66 16.63
CA ARG A 266 -5.59 3.66 15.76
C ARG A 266 -7.11 3.63 15.83
N GLN A 267 -7.71 2.43 15.80
CA GLN A 267 -9.16 2.29 15.94
C GLN A 267 -9.65 2.61 17.36
N ARG A 268 -8.80 2.41 18.38
CA ARG A 268 -9.10 2.58 19.81
C ARG A 268 -7.90 3.24 20.51
N PRO A 269 -7.74 4.57 20.37
CA PRO A 269 -6.59 5.31 20.92
C PRO A 269 -6.45 5.28 22.45
N MET A 270 -7.46 4.80 23.18
CA MET A 270 -7.34 4.54 24.62
C MET A 270 -6.27 3.50 24.97
N PHE A 271 -5.97 2.55 24.06
CA PHE A 271 -4.95 1.51 24.25
C PHE A 271 -3.58 1.89 23.67
N MET A 272 -3.36 3.18 23.37
CA MET A 272 -2.12 3.66 22.76
C MET A 272 -0.90 3.42 23.65
N SER A 273 -1.06 3.61 24.97
CA SER A 273 0.02 3.45 25.95
C SER A 273 0.48 1.99 26.02
N GLU A 274 -0.45 1.06 26.15
CA GLU A 274 -0.22 -0.38 26.26
C GLU A 274 0.41 -0.93 24.97
N VAL A 275 -0.01 -0.44 23.80
CA VAL A 275 0.59 -0.83 22.51
C VAL A 275 2.02 -0.29 22.36
N VAL A 276 2.30 0.96 22.74
CA VAL A 276 3.66 1.51 22.70
C VAL A 276 4.56 0.78 23.70
N GLN A 277 4.09 0.52 24.92
CA GLN A 277 4.82 -0.25 25.93
C GLN A 277 5.10 -1.69 25.48
N ALA A 278 4.16 -2.33 24.77
CA ALA A 278 4.39 -3.65 24.16
C ALA A 278 5.48 -3.62 23.09
N TYR A 279 5.56 -2.55 22.30
CA TYR A 279 6.60 -2.34 21.29
C TYR A 279 7.97 -2.05 21.93
N GLU A 280 8.04 -1.25 23.00
CA GLU A 280 9.26 -1.05 23.80
C GLU A 280 9.75 -2.38 24.38
N THR A 281 8.84 -3.15 25.01
CA THR A 281 9.14 -4.45 25.62
C THR A 281 9.66 -5.45 24.58
N LEU A 282 9.01 -5.55 23.42
CA LEU A 282 9.46 -6.46 22.35
C LEU A 282 10.78 -6.01 21.71
N HIS A 283 11.02 -4.70 21.58
CA HIS A 283 12.29 -4.20 21.05
C HIS A 283 13.46 -4.53 21.99
N ALA A 284 13.26 -4.41 23.30
CA ALA A 284 14.25 -4.80 24.30
C ALA A 284 14.44 -6.33 24.36
N ASN A 285 13.36 -7.10 24.25
CA ASN A 285 13.32 -8.54 24.51
C ASN A 285 12.78 -9.36 23.31
N LEU A 286 13.50 -9.35 22.19
CA LEU A 286 13.14 -10.20 21.04
C LEU A 286 13.29 -11.70 21.39
N PRO A 287 12.31 -12.57 21.04
CA PRO A 287 12.39 -14.01 21.32
C PRO A 287 13.65 -14.66 20.75
N PRO A 288 14.46 -15.38 21.56
CA PRO A 288 15.75 -15.94 21.14
C PRO A 288 15.63 -17.14 20.19
N THR A 289 14.41 -17.66 20.02
CA THR A 289 14.04 -18.73 19.08
C THR A 289 14.02 -18.27 17.62
N LEU A 290 14.03 -16.96 17.35
CA LEU A 290 13.96 -16.40 16.00
C LEU A 290 15.31 -16.44 15.27
N ALA A 291 15.33 -17.00 14.07
CA ALA A 291 16.49 -16.98 13.19
C ALA A 291 16.87 -15.54 12.75
N LYS A 292 18.13 -15.29 12.39
CA LYS A 292 18.62 -13.93 12.03
C LYS A 292 17.75 -13.24 10.95
N SER A 293 17.27 -13.98 9.95
CA SER A 293 16.35 -13.47 8.92
C SER A 293 14.95 -13.13 9.45
N GLN A 294 14.44 -13.90 10.40
CA GLN A 294 13.16 -13.62 11.09
C GLN A 294 13.29 -12.39 11.98
N VAL A 295 14.40 -12.22 12.71
CA VAL A 295 14.69 -11.00 13.48
C VAL A 295 14.68 -9.75 12.59
N SER A 296 15.33 -9.79 11.42
CA SER A 296 15.27 -8.68 10.45
C SER A 296 13.85 -8.42 9.94
N SER A 297 13.06 -9.47 9.70
CA SER A 297 11.65 -9.34 9.29
C SER A 297 10.79 -8.71 10.39
N VAL A 298 10.92 -9.16 11.64
CA VAL A 298 10.20 -8.62 12.81
C VAL A 298 10.55 -7.15 13.02
N ARG A 299 11.83 -6.76 12.99
CA ARG A 299 12.24 -5.34 13.08
C ARG A 299 11.68 -4.48 11.94
N LYS A 300 11.64 -4.99 10.71
CA LYS A 300 11.06 -4.27 9.56
C LYS A 300 9.55 -4.03 9.74
N ASN A 301 8.81 -5.03 10.24
CA ASN A 301 7.39 -4.88 10.53
C ASN A 301 7.15 -3.97 11.74
N LEU A 302 7.94 -4.09 12.81
CA LEU A 302 7.87 -3.19 13.97
C LEU A 302 8.10 -1.72 13.57
N LYS A 303 9.09 -1.43 12.72
CA LYS A 303 9.33 -0.09 12.15
C LYS A 303 8.11 0.41 11.38
N LEU A 304 7.54 -0.41 10.50
CA LEU A 304 6.34 -0.08 9.71
C LEU A 304 5.12 0.19 10.61
N HIS A 305 4.92 -0.59 11.66
CA HIS A 305 3.80 -0.44 12.59
C HIS A 305 3.95 0.76 13.51
N LEU A 306 5.16 1.07 13.99
CA LEU A 306 5.47 2.32 14.67
C LEU A 306 5.23 3.54 13.77
N MET A 307 5.58 3.49 12.47
CA MET A 307 5.25 4.56 11.51
C MET A 307 3.74 4.73 11.30
N ALA A 308 2.98 3.64 11.31
CA ALA A 308 1.52 3.68 11.18
C ALA A 308 0.87 4.29 12.43
N VAL A 309 1.37 3.96 13.61
CA VAL A 309 0.93 4.54 14.89
C VAL A 309 1.35 6.01 15.01
N LEU A 310 2.58 6.39 14.63
CA LEU A 310 3.09 7.76 14.69
C LEU A 310 2.23 8.76 13.90
N LYS A 311 1.57 8.33 12.83
CA LYS A 311 0.68 9.16 11.99
C LYS A 311 -0.66 9.49 12.66
N HIS A 312 -0.94 8.93 13.84
CA HIS A 312 -2.21 9.08 14.52
C HIS A 312 -2.21 10.32 15.45
N PRO A 313 -3.23 11.20 15.47
CA PRO A 313 -3.20 12.41 16.29
C PRO A 313 -2.92 12.18 17.78
N CYS A 314 -3.40 11.07 18.35
CA CYS A 314 -3.17 10.72 19.76
C CYS A 314 -1.74 10.19 20.05
N SER A 315 -0.91 9.88 19.05
CA SER A 315 0.47 9.43 19.30
C SER A 315 1.41 10.58 19.68
N LEU A 316 0.96 11.83 19.63
CA LEU A 316 1.75 13.00 20.05
C LEU A 316 2.19 12.92 21.52
N GLU A 317 1.34 12.40 22.40
CA GLU A 317 1.66 12.16 23.82
C GLU A 317 2.81 11.15 24.00
N PHE A 318 2.94 10.22 23.05
CA PHE A 318 3.94 9.14 23.02
C PHE A 318 5.08 9.42 22.02
N GLN A 319 5.12 10.62 21.40
CA GLN A 319 6.01 10.92 20.28
C GLN A 319 7.47 10.67 20.62
N GLY A 320 7.92 11.05 21.83
CA GLY A 320 9.29 10.83 22.28
C GLY A 320 9.66 9.35 22.30
N GLN A 321 8.81 8.51 22.90
CA GLN A 321 9.01 7.06 23.01
C GLN A 321 9.05 6.40 21.63
N ILE A 322 8.06 6.72 20.78
CA ILE A 322 7.96 6.20 19.41
C ILE A 322 9.14 6.66 18.55
N SER A 323 9.58 7.92 18.68
CA SER A 323 10.73 8.44 17.93
C SER A 323 12.03 7.73 18.33
N THR A 324 12.26 7.49 19.62
CA THR A 324 13.41 6.71 20.10
C THR A 324 13.42 5.32 19.48
N LEU A 325 12.34 4.54 19.59
CA LEU A 325 12.25 3.21 18.97
C LEU A 325 12.46 3.22 17.45
N LEU A 326 12.05 4.28 16.76
CA LEU A 326 12.25 4.41 15.32
C LEU A 326 13.70 4.74 14.95
N LEU A 327 14.41 5.53 15.76
CA LEU A 327 15.86 5.74 15.62
C LEU A 327 16.63 4.43 15.87
N ASP A 328 16.27 3.68 16.92
CA ASP A 328 16.87 2.38 17.26
C ASP A 328 16.65 1.33 16.16
N LEU A 329 15.55 1.46 15.39
CA LEU A 329 15.23 0.65 14.20
C LEU A 329 15.83 1.23 12.90
N GLY A 330 16.77 2.18 13.00
CA GLY A 330 17.49 2.77 11.87
C GLY A 330 16.60 3.61 10.96
N MET A 331 15.78 4.50 11.53
CA MET A 331 15.11 5.59 10.81
C MET A 331 15.91 6.89 10.93
N SER A 332 15.86 7.74 9.91
CA SER A 332 16.39 9.10 10.04
C SER A 332 15.40 10.02 10.77
N GLN A 333 15.91 11.00 11.52
CA GLN A 333 15.06 12.01 12.19
C GLN A 333 14.15 12.75 11.19
N ASN A 334 14.61 12.95 9.96
CA ASN A 334 13.84 13.61 8.89
C ASN A 334 12.64 12.77 8.41
N GLU A 335 12.74 11.43 8.40
CA GLU A 335 11.61 10.55 8.11
C GLU A 335 10.59 10.53 9.25
N ILE A 336 11.06 10.57 10.52
CA ILE A 336 10.19 10.66 11.71
C ILE A 336 9.38 11.96 11.65
N THR A 337 10.04 13.11 11.50
CA THR A 337 9.38 14.43 11.42
C THR A 337 8.37 14.53 10.27
N ARG A 338 8.62 13.87 9.13
CA ARG A 338 7.67 13.78 8.00
C ARG A 338 6.43 12.92 8.28
N HIS A 339 6.37 12.21 9.40
CA HIS A 339 5.26 11.32 9.76
C HIS A 339 4.59 11.66 11.09
N THR A 340 5.18 12.54 11.90
CA THR A 340 4.54 13.18 13.05
C THR A 340 3.41 14.13 12.58
N PRO A 341 2.18 14.03 13.11
CA PRO A 341 1.11 15.01 12.91
C PRO A 341 1.50 16.40 13.40
N ALA A 342 0.88 17.45 12.84
CA ALA A 342 0.99 18.78 13.42
C ALA A 342 0.43 18.79 14.86
N PRO A 343 1.12 19.43 15.83
CA PRO A 343 0.59 19.59 17.18
C PRO A 343 -0.78 20.29 17.14
N ARG A 344 -1.78 19.72 17.82
CA ARG A 344 -3.08 20.36 17.95
C ARG A 344 -2.99 21.54 18.89
N GLU A 345 -3.48 22.70 18.46
CA GLU A 345 -3.76 23.80 19.38
C GLU A 345 -4.74 23.33 20.46
N PRO A 346 -4.50 23.64 21.75
CA PRO A 346 -5.38 23.24 22.83
C PRO A 346 -6.69 24.04 22.74
N ARG A 347 -7.75 23.42 22.19
CA ARG A 347 -9.12 23.96 22.20
C ARG A 347 -9.48 24.42 23.61
N LYS A 348 -9.58 25.75 23.80
CA LYS A 348 -9.92 26.38 25.07
C LYS A 348 -11.23 25.79 25.59
N ARG A 349 -11.18 25.02 26.68
CA ARG A 349 -12.39 24.59 27.40
C ARG A 349 -13.11 25.86 27.88
N PRO A 350 -14.44 25.98 27.72
CA PRO A 350 -15.19 27.12 28.23
C PRO A 350 -15.16 27.11 29.76
N ARG A 351 -14.27 27.89 30.36
CA ARG A 351 -14.22 28.09 31.81
C ARG A 351 -15.35 29.04 32.20
N HIS A 352 -16.17 28.61 33.16
CA HIS A 352 -17.22 29.43 33.73
C HIS A 352 -16.59 30.50 34.62
N GLU A 353 -16.68 31.78 34.23
CA GLU A 353 -16.18 32.91 35.02
C GLU A 353 -17.34 33.64 35.74
N PRO A 354 -17.31 33.74 37.08
CA PRO A 354 -18.12 34.71 37.80
C PRO A 354 -17.50 36.11 37.72
N TYR A 355 -18.39 37.09 37.58
CA TYR A 355 -18.17 38.52 37.33
C TYR A 355 -17.29 39.26 38.38
N THR A 356 -16.33 40.10 37.96
CA THR A 356 -15.97 41.38 38.62
C THR A 356 -15.11 42.31 37.73
N GLU A 357 -14.96 43.58 38.13
CA GLU A 357 -14.51 44.72 37.29
C GLU A 357 -13.03 45.13 37.51
N GLY A 358 -12.37 45.80 36.54
CA GLY A 358 -11.14 46.56 36.87
C GLY A 358 -10.16 47.03 35.78
N LYS A 359 -10.52 48.05 34.98
CA LYS A 359 -9.65 49.15 34.45
C LYS A 359 -8.10 48.99 34.61
N LYS A 360 -7.28 48.92 33.55
CA LYS A 360 -6.87 50.08 32.68
C LYS A 360 -5.93 49.68 31.51
N LEU A 361 -5.83 50.59 30.52
CA LEU A 361 -4.90 50.61 29.35
C LEU A 361 -3.40 50.68 29.77
N LYS A 362 -2.37 50.54 28.89
CA LYS A 362 -2.07 51.43 27.74
C LYS A 362 -0.78 51.06 26.92
N ILE A 363 -0.93 50.94 25.58
CA ILE A 363 0.03 51.24 24.47
C ILE A 363 1.27 50.34 24.19
N GLU A 364 1.44 49.96 22.91
CA GLU A 364 2.69 49.65 22.20
C GLU A 364 3.20 50.90 21.43
N PRO A 365 4.51 51.09 21.23
CA PRO A 365 5.16 50.66 19.97
C PRO A 365 6.57 50.03 20.20
N ALA A 366 7.33 49.44 19.27
CA ALA A 366 7.23 48.95 17.87
C ALA A 366 8.53 49.30 17.11
N LEU A 367 8.99 48.38 16.25
CA LEU A 367 9.98 48.53 15.14
C LEU A 367 11.51 48.51 15.40
N ILE A 368 12.21 48.02 14.35
CA ILE A 368 13.62 48.24 13.88
C ILE A 368 14.74 47.25 14.30
N GLU A 369 15.09 46.41 13.29
CA GLU A 369 16.41 46.02 12.72
C GLU A 369 17.49 45.21 13.50
N ASP A 370 17.91 44.11 12.84
CA ASP A 370 19.22 43.49 12.58
C ASP A 370 20.46 43.81 13.46
N ASP A 371 21.19 42.77 13.91
CA ASP A 371 22.46 42.29 13.30
C ASP A 371 22.91 40.94 13.93
N GLU A 372 23.91 40.24 13.37
CA GLU A 372 24.38 38.90 13.81
C GLU A 372 25.56 38.87 14.82
N ASP A 373 25.77 37.69 15.43
CA ASP A 373 26.96 37.19 16.15
C ASP A 373 27.59 37.94 17.36
N LYS A 374 27.30 37.41 18.57
CA LYS A 374 28.34 37.03 19.57
C LYS A 374 27.82 36.12 20.70
N GLU A 375 28.71 35.25 21.19
CA GLU A 375 28.41 34.22 22.19
C GLU A 375 28.50 34.71 23.66
N GLU A 376 27.53 34.26 24.47
CA GLU A 376 27.54 34.05 25.94
C GLU A 376 27.83 35.24 26.91
N PRO A 377 27.47 35.11 28.23
CA PRO A 377 26.71 34.04 28.90
C PRO A 377 25.35 34.49 29.50
N ALA A 378 24.49 33.54 29.83
CA ALA A 378 23.13 33.81 30.33
C ALA A 378 23.03 34.00 31.87
N PRO A 379 22.28 35.02 32.37
CA PRO A 379 21.86 35.09 33.78
C PRO A 379 20.75 34.08 34.13
N PRO A 380 20.58 33.71 35.42
CA PRO A 380 19.65 32.64 35.82
C PRO A 380 18.17 33.07 35.76
N SER A 381 17.32 32.20 35.20
CA SER A 381 15.86 32.42 35.13
C SER A 381 15.13 31.88 36.37
N ILE A 382 14.23 32.68 36.92
CA ILE A 382 13.40 32.32 38.07
C ILE A 382 12.17 31.53 37.60
N SER A 383 11.83 30.47 38.32
CA SER A 383 10.75 29.53 38.00
C SER A 383 9.36 30.17 37.89
N LYS A 384 8.57 29.72 36.90
CA LYS A 384 7.11 29.89 36.83
C LYS A 384 6.40 28.52 36.86
N PRO A 385 5.12 28.45 37.29
CA PRO A 385 4.61 27.27 37.97
C PRO A 385 4.02 26.17 37.09
N SER A 386 4.28 24.93 37.51
CA SER A 386 3.51 23.69 37.33
C SER A 386 2.47 23.63 36.20
N SER A 387 2.77 22.81 35.19
CA SER A 387 1.74 22.19 34.35
C SER A 387 0.91 21.16 35.13
N VAL A 388 -0.23 20.76 34.56
CA VAL A 388 -1.12 19.71 35.08
C VAL A 388 -0.36 18.36 35.13
N PRO A 389 -0.45 17.58 36.23
CA PRO A 389 0.35 16.36 36.39
C PRO A 389 0.01 15.30 35.33
N VAL A 390 1.04 14.87 34.59
CA VAL A 390 1.01 13.69 33.72
C VAL A 390 0.94 12.44 34.60
N VAL A 391 0.17 11.43 34.19
CA VAL A 391 0.22 10.10 34.82
C VAL A 391 1.48 9.39 34.32
N GLN A 392 2.61 9.60 35.00
CA GLN A 392 3.88 8.92 34.72
C GLN A 392 3.74 7.40 34.92
N SER A 393 4.32 6.59 34.03
CA SER A 393 4.35 5.13 34.18
C SER A 393 5.41 4.68 35.18
N ALA A 394 5.33 3.42 35.64
CA ALA A 394 6.37 2.80 36.46
C ALA A 394 7.76 2.82 35.78
N ILE A 395 7.81 2.74 34.45
CA ILE A 395 9.04 2.84 33.66
C ILE A 395 9.57 4.27 33.66
N ASP A 396 8.71 5.29 33.49
CA ASP A 396 9.13 6.70 33.50
C ASP A 396 9.69 7.10 34.87
N LEU A 397 9.00 6.76 35.96
CA LEU A 397 9.44 7.00 37.34
C LEU A 397 10.79 6.31 37.64
N THR A 398 10.96 5.08 37.16
CA THR A 398 12.22 4.33 37.33
C THR A 398 13.35 4.89 36.46
N ALA A 399 13.05 5.39 35.26
CA ALA A 399 14.04 6.03 34.38
C ALA A 399 14.47 7.41 34.92
N GLU A 400 13.55 8.17 35.51
CA GLU A 400 13.83 9.45 36.16
C GLU A 400 14.71 9.25 37.40
N PHE A 401 14.49 8.19 38.18
CA PHE A 401 15.38 7.77 39.28
C PHE A 401 16.77 7.33 38.80
N LEU A 402 16.87 6.61 37.67
CA LEU A 402 18.14 6.10 37.15
C LEU A 402 19.01 7.18 36.48
N ARG A 403 18.40 8.18 35.81
CA ARG A 403 19.14 9.23 35.07
C ARG A 403 20.26 9.92 35.87
N PRO A 404 20.06 10.40 37.12
CA PRO A 404 21.15 11.00 37.91
C PRO A 404 22.19 9.99 38.43
N LEU A 405 21.89 8.68 38.40
CA LEU A 405 22.80 7.63 38.87
C LEU A 405 23.77 7.16 37.78
N LEU A 406 23.51 7.46 36.50
CA LEU A 406 24.35 7.10 35.35
C LEU A 406 25.57 8.03 35.18
N SER A 407 26.32 8.29 36.25
CA SER A 407 27.62 8.98 36.16
C SER A 407 28.67 8.09 35.46
N PRO A 408 29.71 8.65 34.82
CA PRO A 408 30.76 7.87 34.19
C PRO A 408 31.45 6.88 35.15
N GLU A 409 31.62 7.26 36.41
CA GLU A 409 32.19 6.42 37.47
C GLU A 409 31.25 5.26 37.85
N ASN A 410 29.96 5.53 38.05
CA ASN A 410 28.97 4.49 38.35
C ASN A 410 28.80 3.52 37.18
N VAL A 411 28.79 4.01 35.94
CA VAL A 411 28.71 3.17 34.73
C VAL A 411 29.97 2.34 34.56
N ALA A 412 31.17 2.90 34.79
CA ALA A 412 32.42 2.13 34.77
C ALA A 412 32.44 1.03 35.83
N ASN A 413 32.03 1.33 37.07
CA ASN A 413 31.93 0.35 38.15
C ASN A 413 30.89 -0.73 37.85
N LEU A 414 29.72 -0.36 37.31
CA LEU A 414 28.68 -1.30 36.89
C LEU A 414 29.18 -2.24 35.77
N VAL A 415 29.89 -1.70 34.77
CA VAL A 415 30.51 -2.49 33.72
C VAL A 415 31.54 -3.47 34.31
N LEU A 416 32.47 -3.01 35.14
CA LEU A 416 33.48 -3.85 35.80
C LEU A 416 32.87 -4.99 36.62
N ILE A 417 31.80 -4.72 37.38
CA ILE A 417 31.05 -5.75 38.11
C ILE A 417 30.35 -6.72 37.15
N SER A 418 29.76 -6.22 36.06
CA SER A 418 29.06 -7.04 35.07
C SER A 418 29.97 -7.93 34.22
N MET A 419 31.26 -7.60 34.07
CA MET A 419 32.20 -8.38 33.25
C MET A 419 32.30 -9.85 33.67
N VAL A 420 32.09 -10.16 34.95
CA VAL A 420 32.10 -11.54 35.49
C VAL A 420 30.87 -12.36 35.05
N TYR A 421 29.80 -11.68 34.60
CA TYR A 421 28.55 -12.30 34.12
C TYR A 421 28.42 -12.30 32.59
N LEU A 422 29.40 -11.74 31.86
CA LEU A 422 29.41 -11.80 30.40
C LEU A 422 29.88 -13.20 29.93
N PRO A 423 29.26 -13.78 28.90
CA PRO A 423 29.73 -15.05 28.33
C PRO A 423 31.04 -14.87 27.56
N ASP A 424 31.93 -15.87 27.63
CA ASP A 424 33.23 -15.90 26.93
C ASP A 424 33.15 -15.72 25.41
N VAL A 425 31.95 -15.91 24.83
CA VAL A 425 31.67 -15.77 23.40
C VAL A 425 30.51 -14.81 23.20
N MET A 426 30.75 -13.75 22.43
CA MET A 426 29.77 -12.71 22.08
C MET A 426 28.46 -13.33 21.52
N PRO A 427 27.29 -13.06 22.15
CA PRO A 427 26.02 -13.60 21.69
C PRO A 427 25.65 -13.17 20.27
N ALA A 428 25.06 -14.09 19.50
CA ALA A 428 24.64 -13.83 18.12
C ALA A 428 23.49 -12.80 18.00
N SER A 429 22.76 -12.54 19.09
CA SER A 429 21.80 -11.45 19.26
C SER A 429 22.52 -10.11 19.39
N PHE A 430 23.47 -9.99 20.32
CA PHE A 430 24.27 -8.78 20.55
C PHE A 430 25.03 -8.34 19.29
N GLN A 431 25.65 -9.29 18.58
CA GLN A 431 26.32 -9.04 17.30
C GLN A 431 25.36 -8.52 16.20
N ALA A 432 24.03 -8.67 16.38
CA ALA A 432 22.99 -8.20 15.46
C ALA A 432 22.16 -7.02 16.02
N THR A 433 22.47 -6.51 17.23
CA THR A 433 21.98 -5.23 17.76
C THR A 433 23.08 -4.16 17.80
N TYR A 434 24.35 -4.56 17.83
CA TYR A 434 25.48 -3.63 17.99
C TYR A 434 25.53 -2.59 16.86
N THR A 435 25.26 -1.35 17.24
CA THR A 435 25.35 -0.16 16.39
C THR A 435 26.41 0.75 17.00
N PRO A 436 27.46 1.16 16.28
CA PRO A 436 28.48 2.07 16.81
C PRO A 436 27.86 3.41 17.21
N VAL A 437 28.17 3.91 18.41
CA VAL A 437 27.69 5.21 18.90
C VAL A 437 28.70 6.28 18.48
N GLU A 438 28.38 7.07 17.46
CA GLU A 438 29.30 8.06 16.85
C GLU A 438 29.65 9.24 17.78
N SER A 439 28.90 9.46 18.86
CA SER A 439 29.18 10.48 19.88
C SER A 439 28.57 10.06 21.22
N ALA A 440 29.31 9.28 22.00
CA ALA A 440 28.85 8.72 23.27
C ALA A 440 28.85 9.75 24.42
N GLY A 441 27.82 9.72 25.27
CA GLY A 441 27.74 10.51 26.51
C GLY A 441 26.84 11.74 26.46
N THR A 442 26.01 11.90 25.42
CA THR A 442 25.02 12.99 25.37
C THR A 442 23.87 12.75 26.36
N ASP A 443 23.24 13.81 26.90
CA ASP A 443 22.11 13.66 27.84
C ASP A 443 20.94 12.86 27.24
N ALA A 444 20.71 12.99 25.93
CA ALA A 444 19.72 12.18 25.20
C ALA A 444 20.02 10.67 25.29
N GLN A 445 21.29 10.27 25.18
CA GLN A 445 21.72 8.88 25.33
C GLN A 445 21.68 8.42 26.79
N ILE A 446 22.05 9.27 27.75
CA ILE A 446 21.94 8.96 29.19
C ILE A 446 20.46 8.73 29.55
N LYS A 447 19.55 9.56 29.03
CA LYS A 447 18.09 9.40 29.18
C LYS A 447 17.55 8.14 28.49
N HIS A 448 18.05 7.79 27.31
CA HIS A 448 17.71 6.53 26.63
C HIS A 448 18.20 5.31 27.41
N LEU A 449 19.46 5.31 27.88
CA LEU A 449 20.04 4.23 28.68
C LEU A 449 19.28 4.03 30.00
N ALA A 450 18.93 5.14 30.68
CA ALA A 450 18.08 5.11 31.87
C ALA A 450 16.71 4.46 31.58
N ARG A 451 16.10 4.74 30.42
CA ARG A 451 14.83 4.13 30.00
C ARG A 451 14.97 2.65 29.67
N MET A 452 16.03 2.23 28.97
CA MET A 452 16.31 0.81 28.72
C MET A 452 16.51 0.03 30.02
N MET A 453 17.32 0.56 30.95
CA MET A 453 17.54 -0.05 32.26
C MET A 453 16.26 -0.07 33.10
N ALA A 454 15.48 1.01 33.10
CA ALA A 454 14.18 1.05 33.78
C ALA A 454 13.20 -0.01 33.24
N THR A 455 13.16 -0.22 31.93
CA THR A 455 12.32 -1.24 31.29
C THR A 455 12.73 -2.65 31.74
N GLN A 456 14.04 -2.94 31.77
CA GLN A 456 14.55 -4.24 32.22
C GLN A 456 14.35 -4.47 33.73
N MET A 457 14.60 -3.46 34.56
CA MET A 457 14.30 -3.53 36.01
C MET A 457 12.81 -3.75 36.26
N THR A 458 11.94 -3.00 35.58
CA THR A 458 10.48 -3.13 35.70
C THR A 458 10.01 -4.53 35.27
N ALA A 459 10.56 -5.08 34.18
CA ALA A 459 10.28 -6.44 33.73
C ALA A 459 10.77 -7.52 34.72
N ALA A 460 11.87 -7.26 35.44
CA ALA A 460 12.35 -8.10 36.54
C ALA A 460 11.57 -7.91 37.86
N GLY A 461 10.56 -7.03 37.90
CA GLY A 461 9.76 -6.75 39.09
C GLY A 461 10.40 -5.80 40.10
N VAL A 462 11.45 -5.08 39.71
CA VAL A 462 12.29 -4.24 40.59
C VAL A 462 12.23 -2.76 40.16
N GLY A 463 12.23 -1.83 41.12
CA GLY A 463 12.42 -0.40 40.88
C GLY A 463 11.37 0.49 41.55
N PRO A 464 11.72 1.74 41.91
CA PRO A 464 10.88 2.60 42.74
C PRO A 464 9.56 3.00 42.06
N GLY A 465 9.50 3.08 40.72
CA GLY A 465 8.23 3.31 40.02
C GLY A 465 7.22 2.18 40.20
N LEU A 466 7.70 0.94 40.33
CA LEU A 466 6.88 -0.25 40.55
C LEU A 466 6.32 -0.29 41.99
N GLU A 467 7.12 0.14 42.97
CA GLU A 467 6.70 0.30 44.37
C GLU A 467 5.69 1.44 44.52
N GLN A 468 5.89 2.57 43.84
CA GLN A 468 4.96 3.70 43.86
C GLN A 468 3.64 3.40 43.14
N CYS A 469 3.64 2.64 42.04
CA CYS A 469 2.40 2.14 41.44
C CYS A 469 1.65 1.20 42.39
N LYS A 470 2.31 0.18 42.95
CA LYS A 470 1.67 -0.72 43.95
C LYS A 470 1.11 0.04 45.14
N ALA A 471 1.85 1.01 45.69
CA ALA A 471 1.39 1.86 46.81
C ALA A 471 0.28 2.87 46.43
N ARG A 472 0.05 3.10 45.15
CA ARG A 472 -1.10 3.87 44.62
C ARG A 472 -2.32 2.96 44.46
N ASP A 473 -2.13 1.75 43.94
CA ASP A 473 -3.19 0.77 43.76
C ASP A 473 -3.72 0.24 45.11
N GLU A 474 -2.84 0.01 46.10
CA GLU A 474 -3.21 -0.32 47.49
C GLU A 474 -3.92 0.83 48.25
N LYS A 475 -3.91 2.06 47.72
CA LYS A 475 -4.69 3.20 48.22
C LYS A 475 -6.03 3.32 47.50
N ALA A 476 -6.03 3.24 46.16
CA ALA A 476 -7.27 3.25 45.37
C ALA A 476 -8.22 2.12 45.81
N GLY A 477 -7.71 0.90 45.99
CA GLY A 477 -8.46 -0.25 46.50
C GLY A 477 -8.94 -0.15 47.96
N LYS A 478 -8.73 0.99 48.63
CA LYS A 478 -9.30 1.30 49.97
C LYS A 478 -10.28 2.47 49.96
N GLU A 479 -10.42 3.20 48.84
CA GLU A 479 -11.38 4.31 48.72
C GLU A 479 -12.66 3.91 47.97
N GLU A 480 -12.65 2.83 47.17
CA GLU A 480 -13.85 2.26 46.52
C GLU A 480 -14.58 1.18 47.36
N GLY A 481 -14.26 1.06 48.66
CA GLY A 481 -14.57 -0.13 49.47
C GLY A 481 -15.49 0.05 50.69
N MET A 482 -16.45 0.98 50.68
CA MET A 482 -17.36 1.15 51.84
C MET A 482 -18.73 1.80 51.54
N ASP A 483 -19.68 1.02 50.98
CA ASP A 483 -20.97 0.69 51.67
C ASP A 483 -21.83 -0.32 50.86
N GLU A 484 -21.78 -1.60 51.24
CA GLU A 484 -22.92 -2.46 51.61
C GLU A 484 -22.36 -3.84 52.02
N GLY A 485 -23.08 -4.63 52.83
CA GLY A 485 -22.52 -5.85 53.43
C GLY A 485 -23.54 -6.89 53.90
N ILE A 486 -23.07 -7.86 54.71
CA ILE A 486 -23.76 -9.11 55.12
C ILE A 486 -23.79 -10.14 53.96
N GLY A 487 -23.34 -11.40 54.06
CA GLY A 487 -22.70 -12.25 55.09
C GLY A 487 -22.55 -13.67 54.48
N GLU A 488 -22.04 -14.75 55.09
CA GLU A 488 -21.32 -15.07 56.33
C GLU A 488 -20.76 -16.53 56.13
N SER A 489 -19.84 -17.15 56.86
CA SER A 489 -19.04 -16.85 58.07
C SER A 489 -17.80 -17.78 58.11
N SER A 490 -17.02 -17.76 59.22
CA SER A 490 -16.14 -18.86 59.68
C SER A 490 -14.83 -19.15 58.88
N LYS A 491 -13.69 -19.63 59.42
CA LYS A 491 -13.18 -19.95 60.78
C LYS A 491 -11.66 -20.36 60.70
N ASP A 492 -10.81 -20.49 61.73
CA ASP A 492 -10.74 -20.15 63.17
C ASP A 492 -9.27 -20.34 63.68
N LEU A 493 -8.97 -20.02 64.95
CA LEU A 493 -7.79 -20.41 65.79
C LEU A 493 -6.38 -19.81 65.51
N LEU A 494 -5.39 -19.79 66.44
CA LEU A 494 -5.17 -19.48 67.89
C LEU A 494 -3.62 -19.57 68.16
N ILE A 495 -2.91 -19.08 69.19
CA ILE A 495 -2.84 -17.88 70.08
C ILE A 495 -1.36 -17.83 70.58
N LYS A 496 -0.68 -16.67 70.61
CA LYS A 496 0.30 -16.21 71.66
C LYS A 496 0.96 -14.86 71.26
N ARG A 497 1.08 -13.76 72.02
CA ARG A 497 0.76 -13.28 73.40
C ARG A 497 2.01 -12.85 74.21
N LYS A 498 2.25 -11.53 74.37
CA LYS A 498 2.71 -10.86 75.62
C LYS A 498 2.65 -9.30 75.55
N VAL A 499 2.46 -8.67 76.73
CA VAL A 499 2.11 -7.25 77.05
C VAL A 499 2.61 -7.00 78.50
N PRO A 500 3.23 -5.87 78.93
CA PRO A 500 2.73 -4.46 79.01
C PRO A 500 3.62 -3.47 78.20
N VAL A 501 3.74 -2.12 78.36
CA VAL A 501 3.56 -1.08 79.43
C VAL A 501 3.15 0.24 78.72
N MET A 502 2.01 0.90 78.98
CA MET A 502 1.57 1.79 80.10
C MET A 502 2.21 3.21 80.11
N GLY A 503 1.47 4.33 80.23
CA GLY A 503 -0.01 4.52 80.22
C GLY A 503 -0.49 5.91 80.71
N GLN A 504 -1.80 6.03 80.99
CA GLN A 504 -2.51 7.12 81.73
C GLN A 504 -2.62 8.52 81.05
N ALA A 505 -3.62 9.39 81.29
CA ALA A 505 -4.78 9.41 82.22
C ALA A 505 -6.00 10.15 81.54
N ILE A 506 -7.30 9.80 81.70
CA ILE A 506 -8.26 10.04 82.83
C ILE A 506 -8.67 11.54 82.92
N SER A 507 -9.95 12.00 83.00
CA SER A 507 -11.17 11.44 83.62
C SER A 507 -12.54 12.00 83.10
N VAL A 508 -13.56 11.11 82.96
CA VAL A 508 -15.01 11.13 83.36
C VAL A 508 -15.94 12.39 83.30
N VAL A 509 -17.29 12.34 83.25
CA VAL A 509 -18.36 11.36 82.84
C VAL A 509 -19.73 12.08 82.72
N GLY A 510 -20.60 11.62 81.80
CA GLY A 510 -22.08 11.69 81.90
C GLY A 510 -22.78 12.96 81.36
N GLY A 511 -24.05 12.91 80.91
CA GLY A 511 -24.94 11.77 80.66
C GLY A 511 -26.45 12.13 80.76
N GLY A 512 -27.34 11.33 80.14
CA GLY A 512 -28.79 11.34 80.46
C GLY A 512 -29.79 11.81 79.38
N TYR A 513 -31.06 11.42 79.57
CA TYR A 513 -32.27 11.88 78.86
C TYR A 513 -32.90 13.07 79.63
N GLY A 514 -33.79 13.89 79.02
CA GLY A 514 -34.76 14.67 79.82
C GLY A 514 -35.46 15.90 79.18
N ASP A 515 -36.68 15.68 78.69
CA ASP A 515 -37.79 16.61 78.35
C ASP A 515 -38.07 17.77 79.36
N LYS A 516 -38.41 19.00 78.89
CA LYS A 516 -39.69 19.75 79.12
C LYS A 516 -39.72 21.28 78.87
N SER A 517 -40.80 21.74 78.19
CA SER A 517 -41.49 23.08 78.28
C SER A 517 -40.71 24.38 77.95
N GLN A 518 -41.25 25.52 77.45
CA GLN A 518 -42.54 26.01 76.86
C GLN A 518 -42.24 27.45 76.30
N THR A 519 -43.03 28.26 75.57
CA THR A 519 -44.44 28.31 75.05
C THR A 519 -44.52 29.31 73.87
N GLU A 520 -45.55 29.21 72.99
CA GLU A 520 -46.17 30.31 72.18
C GLU A 520 -45.32 31.10 71.13
N THR A 521 -45.79 31.50 69.93
CA THR A 521 -47.12 31.47 69.23
C THR A 521 -46.96 31.05 67.74
N GLY A 522 -48.06 30.93 66.97
CA GLY A 522 -48.09 30.54 65.53
C GLY A 522 -47.75 31.67 64.53
N GLU A 523 -47.92 31.53 63.20
CA GLU A 523 -48.59 30.49 62.38
C GLU A 523 -47.91 30.32 60.98
N ALA A 524 -48.33 29.29 60.22
CA ALA A 524 -48.07 29.08 58.78
C ALA A 524 -49.12 28.10 58.20
N PRO A 525 -49.07 27.70 56.90
CA PRO A 525 -49.19 28.49 55.66
C PRO A 525 -50.36 27.98 54.77
N GLN A 526 -50.71 28.64 53.64
CA GLN A 526 -51.67 28.08 52.65
C GLN A 526 -51.34 28.36 51.17
N VAL A 527 -51.87 27.49 50.27
CA VAL A 527 -51.57 27.41 48.84
C VAL A 527 -52.79 26.89 48.03
N LYS A 528 -53.21 27.61 46.97
CA LYS A 528 -54.20 27.22 45.90
C LYS A 528 -55.68 27.08 46.40
N ARG A 529 -56.75 27.26 45.59
CA ARG A 529 -56.92 27.47 44.12
C ARG A 529 -58.25 28.23 43.79
N LEU A 530 -58.43 28.61 42.51
CA LEU A 530 -59.56 29.26 41.79
C LEU A 530 -60.99 28.63 41.96
N PRO A 531 -62.13 29.23 41.47
CA PRO A 531 -62.30 30.35 40.52
C PRO A 531 -63.40 31.45 40.83
N GLU A 532 -63.53 32.39 39.88
CA GLU A 532 -64.59 33.39 39.49
C GLU A 532 -66.08 33.12 39.84
N PRO A 533 -67.05 34.10 39.84
CA PRO A 533 -67.22 35.14 38.76
C PRO A 533 -67.96 36.51 39.03
N ILE A 534 -68.02 37.35 37.97
CA ILE A 534 -69.08 38.34 37.57
C ILE A 534 -69.15 39.78 38.16
N LEU A 535 -69.52 40.71 37.25
CA LEU A 535 -69.75 42.18 37.31
C LEU A 535 -71.19 42.55 37.83
N PRO A 536 -71.70 43.82 37.98
CA PRO A 536 -71.40 45.02 37.16
C PRO A 536 -71.65 46.48 37.70
N SER A 537 -71.38 47.45 36.79
CA SER A 537 -72.15 48.69 36.51
C SER A 537 -71.98 50.02 37.30
N THR A 538 -71.36 50.98 36.60
CA THR A 538 -71.82 52.39 36.34
C THR A 538 -72.36 53.32 37.45
N GLN A 539 -71.87 54.58 37.46
CA GLN A 539 -72.76 55.75 37.26
C GLN A 539 -72.02 56.98 36.69
N ILE A 540 -72.78 58.02 36.29
CA ILE A 540 -72.36 59.14 35.42
C ILE A 540 -72.73 60.49 36.09
N LYS A 541 -71.95 61.56 35.87
CA LYS A 541 -72.45 62.95 35.81
C LYS A 541 -71.49 63.94 35.12
N THR A 542 -72.06 64.91 34.41
CA THR A 542 -71.43 66.03 33.69
C THR A 542 -72.05 67.36 34.17
N PRO A 543 -71.37 68.52 34.05
CA PRO A 543 -71.44 69.39 32.84
C PRO A 543 -70.02 69.68 32.26
N GLY A 544 -69.80 70.21 31.05
CA GLY A 544 -70.37 71.40 30.41
C GLY A 544 -69.58 72.66 30.85
N THR A 545 -68.87 73.43 30.02
CA THR A 545 -69.14 73.85 28.62
C THR A 545 -67.88 73.87 27.70
N SER A 546 -68.03 74.40 26.47
CA SER A 546 -67.16 74.20 25.30
C SER A 546 -65.89 75.07 25.18
N GLY A 547 -64.81 74.48 24.65
CA GLY A 547 -63.68 75.20 24.05
C GLY A 547 -62.98 74.36 22.97
N LYS A 548 -62.80 74.89 21.76
CA LYS A 548 -62.24 74.15 20.61
C LYS A 548 -60.73 73.90 20.80
N ARG A 549 -60.28 72.64 20.84
CA ARG A 549 -58.85 72.28 20.79
C ARG A 549 -58.41 71.99 19.35
N LYS A 550 -57.19 72.39 18.98
CA LYS A 550 -56.56 71.99 17.71
C LYS A 550 -56.32 70.48 17.68
N VAL A 551 -56.34 69.89 16.49
CA VAL A 551 -55.86 68.51 16.27
C VAL A 551 -54.36 68.47 16.58
N PHE A 552 -53.94 67.57 17.47
CA PHE A 552 -52.54 67.35 17.80
C PHE A 552 -51.87 66.62 16.62
N ARG A 553 -51.08 67.34 15.82
CA ARG A 553 -50.26 66.75 14.75
C ARG A 553 -48.90 66.41 15.33
N LEU A 554 -48.54 65.12 15.26
CA LEU A 554 -47.29 64.63 15.85
C LEU A 554 -46.05 65.37 15.30
N ALA A 555 -46.06 65.68 14.00
CA ALA A 555 -45.01 66.42 13.30
C ALA A 555 -44.72 67.82 13.88
N ASP A 556 -45.65 68.44 14.61
CA ASP A 556 -45.46 69.76 15.21
C ASP A 556 -44.62 69.70 16.51
N VAL A 557 -44.24 68.49 16.97
CA VAL A 557 -43.63 68.24 18.30
C VAL A 557 -42.36 67.37 18.25
N ILE A 558 -42.06 66.72 17.12
CA ILE A 558 -40.82 65.96 16.90
C ILE A 558 -39.89 66.68 15.93
N GLN A 559 -38.63 66.88 16.34
CA GLN A 559 -37.55 67.17 15.39
C GLN A 559 -37.27 65.93 14.54
N PRO A 560 -37.02 66.07 13.22
CA PRO A 560 -36.52 64.96 12.42
C PRO A 560 -35.13 64.55 12.93
N LEU A 561 -34.87 63.24 12.93
CA LEU A 561 -33.53 62.70 13.19
C LEU A 561 -32.57 63.18 12.09
N THR A 562 -31.33 63.49 12.42
CA THR A 562 -30.29 63.68 11.39
C THR A 562 -29.99 62.34 10.71
N ASP A 563 -29.51 62.35 9.47
CA ASP A 563 -29.26 61.11 8.72
C ASP A 563 -28.29 60.18 9.47
N THR A 564 -27.26 60.75 10.09
CA THR A 564 -26.32 60.06 10.99
C THR A 564 -26.94 59.49 12.27
N GLN A 565 -28.06 60.03 12.75
CA GLN A 565 -28.83 59.45 13.86
C GLN A 565 -29.77 58.35 13.34
N LEU A 566 -30.38 58.54 12.17
CA LEU A 566 -31.26 57.57 11.53
C LEU A 566 -30.50 56.30 11.14
N GLU A 567 -29.33 56.44 10.52
CA GLU A 567 -28.40 55.35 10.19
C GLU A 567 -27.98 54.61 11.47
N LYS A 568 -27.49 55.32 12.48
CA LYS A 568 -27.08 54.72 13.77
C LYS A 568 -28.22 53.97 14.47
N LEU A 569 -29.43 54.51 14.46
CA LEU A 569 -30.62 53.85 15.02
C LEU A 569 -31.05 52.63 14.19
N THR A 570 -30.93 52.70 12.86
CA THR A 570 -31.17 51.58 11.94
C THR A 570 -30.18 50.45 12.20
N ASN A 571 -28.89 50.76 12.31
CA ASN A 571 -27.83 49.79 12.58
C ASN A 571 -28.00 49.14 13.97
N MET A 572 -28.42 49.91 14.98
CA MET A 572 -28.80 49.38 16.30
C MET A 572 -30.07 48.50 16.26
N ALA A 573 -31.05 48.83 15.41
CA ALA A 573 -32.26 48.02 15.24
C ALA A 573 -31.98 46.70 14.51
N VAL A 574 -31.23 46.74 13.40
CA VAL A 574 -30.80 45.57 12.65
C VAL A 574 -29.97 44.63 13.53
N LYS A 575 -28.94 45.13 14.24
CA LYS A 575 -28.15 44.32 15.17
C LYS A 575 -28.98 43.73 16.32
N ARG A 576 -30.02 44.43 16.81
CA ARG A 576 -30.96 43.87 17.79
C ARG A 576 -31.79 42.71 17.22
N ILE A 577 -32.27 42.80 15.98
CA ILE A 577 -32.99 41.70 15.31
C ILE A 577 -32.02 40.55 15.01
N LEU A 578 -30.79 40.85 14.58
CA LEU A 578 -29.73 39.90 14.29
C LEU A 578 -29.45 39.00 15.50
N HIS A 579 -29.12 39.58 16.66
CA HIS A 579 -28.79 38.82 17.87
C HIS A 579 -30.00 38.27 18.64
N SER A 580 -31.24 38.59 18.25
CA SER A 580 -32.48 38.07 18.90
C SER A 580 -32.76 36.57 18.67
N GLU A 581 -31.90 35.89 17.91
CA GLU A 581 -31.98 34.50 17.46
C GLU A 581 -32.58 33.52 18.48
N LYS A 582 -31.98 33.40 19.67
CA LYS A 582 -32.40 32.42 20.69
C LYS A 582 -33.79 32.70 21.25
N ALA A 583 -34.16 33.97 21.41
CA ALA A 583 -35.47 34.37 21.91
C ALA A 583 -36.59 34.16 20.87
N ILE A 584 -36.31 34.41 19.58
CA ILE A 584 -37.27 34.18 18.50
C ILE A 584 -37.38 32.70 18.11
N ALA A 585 -36.31 31.91 18.28
CA ALA A 585 -36.38 30.46 18.15
C ALA A 585 -37.35 29.83 19.18
N GLN A 586 -37.30 30.28 20.44
CA GLN A 586 -38.19 29.82 21.51
C GLN A 586 -39.68 30.13 21.27
N SER A 587 -40.01 31.13 20.44
CA SER A 587 -41.40 31.45 20.06
C SER A 587 -41.86 30.79 18.75
N GLY A 588 -41.00 30.00 18.08
CA GLY A 588 -41.28 29.38 16.78
C GLY A 588 -41.26 30.35 15.58
N MET A 589 -41.06 31.65 15.81
CA MET A 589 -41.18 32.70 14.79
C MET A 589 -39.86 32.95 14.02
N ALA A 590 -38.90 32.02 14.08
CA ALA A 590 -37.59 32.13 13.42
C ALA A 590 -37.70 32.43 11.91
N HIS A 591 -38.67 31.80 11.23
CA HIS A 591 -38.93 32.01 9.80
C HIS A 591 -39.37 33.45 9.46
N VAL A 592 -39.97 34.18 10.42
CA VAL A 592 -40.31 35.61 10.26
C VAL A 592 -39.07 36.48 10.44
N ARG A 593 -38.20 36.18 11.42
CA ARG A 593 -36.89 36.86 11.56
C ARG A 593 -36.06 36.72 10.29
N VAL A 594 -36.01 35.53 9.69
CA VAL A 594 -35.29 35.28 8.43
C VAL A 594 -35.83 36.15 7.29
N LYS A 595 -37.14 36.12 7.02
CA LYS A 595 -37.77 36.92 5.96
C LYS A 595 -37.69 38.44 6.20
N LEU A 596 -37.67 38.86 7.47
CA LEU A 596 -37.50 40.26 7.85
C LEU A 596 -36.06 40.72 7.57
N LEU A 597 -35.05 40.01 8.09
CA LEU A 597 -33.65 40.35 7.89
C LEU A 597 -33.26 40.38 6.40
N SER A 598 -33.61 39.34 5.63
CA SER A 598 -33.22 39.28 4.21
C SER A 598 -33.85 40.39 3.38
N ARG A 599 -35.06 40.86 3.73
CA ARG A 599 -35.70 42.00 3.05
C ARG A 599 -35.11 43.34 3.47
N LEU A 600 -34.94 43.59 4.77
CA LEU A 600 -34.43 44.88 5.27
C LEU A 600 -33.04 45.20 4.67
N VAL A 601 -32.13 44.22 4.65
CA VAL A 601 -30.78 44.39 4.05
C VAL A 601 -30.87 44.82 2.57
N THR A 602 -31.72 44.16 1.78
CA THR A 602 -31.91 44.50 0.35
C THR A 602 -32.74 45.76 0.09
N GLN A 603 -33.41 46.31 1.11
CA GLN A 603 -34.24 47.53 0.98
C GLN A 603 -33.52 48.80 1.44
N PHE A 604 -32.53 48.69 2.33
CA PHE A 604 -31.68 49.82 2.74
C PHE A 604 -30.36 49.86 1.96
N GLU A 605 -30.44 49.73 0.63
CA GLU A 605 -29.31 49.89 -0.30
C GLU A 605 -28.07 49.00 -0.01
N GLY A 606 -28.26 47.88 0.70
CA GLY A 606 -27.15 47.00 1.12
C GLY A 606 -26.40 47.48 2.37
N MET A 607 -26.84 48.55 3.05
CA MET A 607 -26.30 48.90 4.37
C MET A 607 -26.45 47.72 5.34
N MET A 608 -25.38 47.45 6.11
CA MET A 608 -25.27 46.31 7.03
C MET A 608 -25.29 44.92 6.34
N LYS A 609 -25.11 44.84 5.01
CA LYS A 609 -25.01 43.56 4.29
C LYS A 609 -23.82 42.74 4.76
N ASP A 610 -22.64 43.35 4.88
CA ASP A 610 -21.43 42.66 5.30
C ASP A 610 -21.52 42.22 6.78
N ASP A 611 -22.07 43.04 7.68
CA ASP A 611 -22.43 42.64 9.05
C ASP A 611 -23.35 41.40 9.11
N VAL A 612 -24.29 41.28 8.15
CA VAL A 612 -25.19 40.13 8.06
C VAL A 612 -24.50 38.92 7.42
N LEU A 613 -23.59 39.12 6.46
CA LEU A 613 -22.77 38.05 5.88
C LEU A 613 -21.76 37.50 6.90
N GLU A 614 -21.08 38.35 7.67
CA GLU A 614 -20.21 37.97 8.79
C GLU A 614 -20.99 37.15 9.83
N PHE A 615 -22.17 37.65 10.25
CA PHE A 615 -23.04 36.93 11.19
C PHE A 615 -23.60 35.62 10.61
N ILE A 616 -23.88 35.53 9.31
CA ILE A 616 -24.21 34.24 8.68
C ILE A 616 -23.00 33.32 8.74
N LEU A 617 -21.80 33.81 8.39
CA LEU A 617 -20.58 33.02 8.34
C LEU A 617 -20.16 32.48 9.71
N GLU A 618 -20.32 33.24 10.81
CA GLU A 618 -20.06 32.80 12.20
C GLU A 618 -20.52 31.35 12.44
N ASP A 619 -21.82 31.07 12.27
CA ASP A 619 -22.45 29.75 12.36
C ASP A 619 -23.42 29.53 11.18
N ILE A 620 -22.83 29.36 9.99
CA ILE A 620 -23.55 29.14 8.75
C ILE A 620 -24.34 27.81 8.72
N ARG A 621 -24.08 26.87 9.65
CA ARG A 621 -24.87 25.63 9.77
C ARG A 621 -26.28 25.96 10.25
N THR A 622 -26.41 26.60 11.41
CA THR A 622 -27.72 26.97 11.99
C THR A 622 -28.37 28.16 11.27
N ARG A 623 -27.57 29.01 10.62
CA ARG A 623 -28.04 30.21 9.90
C ARG A 623 -28.22 30.02 8.40
N SER A 624 -28.12 28.78 7.90
CA SER A 624 -28.22 28.46 6.46
C SER A 624 -29.51 28.95 5.79
N ASP A 625 -30.67 28.90 6.47
CA ASP A 625 -31.93 29.44 5.96
C ASP A 625 -31.89 30.96 5.71
N LEU A 626 -31.10 31.71 6.51
CA LEU A 626 -30.88 33.14 6.30
C LEU A 626 -29.96 33.39 5.09
N ALA A 627 -28.93 32.56 4.91
CA ALA A 627 -28.06 32.61 3.73
C ALA A 627 -28.86 32.41 2.43
N PHE A 628 -29.72 31.40 2.39
CA PHE A 628 -30.63 31.17 1.25
C PHE A 628 -31.61 32.34 1.07
N SER A 629 -32.28 32.79 2.14
CA SER A 629 -33.26 33.89 2.06
C SER A 629 -32.65 35.21 1.59
N LEU A 630 -31.37 35.48 1.91
CA LEU A 630 -30.63 36.63 1.41
C LEU A 630 -30.25 36.46 -0.07
N LEU A 631 -29.61 35.34 -0.44
CA LEU A 631 -29.16 35.06 -1.81
C LEU A 631 -30.33 35.09 -2.82
N TYR A 632 -31.47 34.49 -2.47
CA TYR A 632 -32.68 34.54 -3.27
C TYR A 632 -33.31 35.95 -3.32
N GLN A 633 -33.23 36.75 -2.24
CA GLN A 633 -33.79 38.10 -2.23
C GLN A 633 -32.94 39.07 -3.08
N GLU A 634 -31.61 38.97 -3.05
CA GLU A 634 -30.68 39.69 -3.94
C GLU A 634 -30.96 39.39 -5.42
N TYR A 635 -31.14 38.10 -5.76
CA TYR A 635 -31.49 37.69 -7.12
C TYR A 635 -32.84 38.26 -7.58
N ASN A 636 -33.84 38.30 -6.68
CA ASN A 636 -35.13 38.92 -6.96
C ASN A 636 -35.01 40.45 -7.15
N THR A 637 -34.14 41.12 -6.39
CA THR A 637 -33.84 42.55 -6.58
C THR A 637 -33.26 42.80 -7.97
N TYR A 638 -32.25 42.03 -8.39
CA TYR A 638 -31.70 42.06 -9.76
C TYR A 638 -32.79 41.89 -10.83
N LEU A 639 -33.65 40.87 -10.70
CA LEU A 639 -34.76 40.64 -11.64
C LEU A 639 -35.75 41.82 -11.69
N SER A 640 -36.06 42.44 -10.55
CA SER A 640 -36.97 43.61 -10.48
C SER A 640 -36.42 44.88 -11.11
N GLN A 641 -35.12 44.95 -11.38
CA GLN A 641 -34.43 46.12 -11.94
C GLN A 641 -34.09 45.96 -13.43
N GLN A 642 -34.48 44.85 -14.07
CA GLN A 642 -34.23 44.63 -15.50
C GLN A 642 -34.97 45.68 -16.37
N PRO A 643 -34.36 46.12 -17.50
CA PRO A 643 -33.13 45.62 -18.10
C PRO A 643 -31.82 46.21 -17.52
N THR A 644 -31.90 47.18 -16.61
CA THR A 644 -30.75 47.95 -16.10
C THR A 644 -30.07 47.40 -14.84
N GLY A 645 -30.61 46.35 -14.22
CA GLY A 645 -30.06 45.76 -12.99
C GLY A 645 -28.67 45.15 -13.19
N LEU A 646 -27.73 45.51 -12.31
CA LEU A 646 -26.39 44.91 -12.22
C LEU A 646 -26.42 43.66 -11.34
N LEU A 647 -25.58 42.67 -11.66
CA LEU A 647 -25.53 41.39 -10.92
C LEU A 647 -24.61 41.46 -9.69
N ASP A 648 -23.82 42.51 -9.57
CA ASP A 648 -22.69 42.69 -8.65
C ASP A 648 -23.09 42.46 -7.17
N SER A 649 -24.29 42.91 -6.77
CA SER A 649 -24.82 42.68 -5.42
C SER A 649 -25.08 41.20 -5.14
N TYR A 650 -25.60 40.46 -6.14
CA TYR A 650 -25.79 39.02 -6.05
C TYR A 650 -24.44 38.28 -6.07
N ASP A 651 -23.50 38.71 -6.91
CA ASP A 651 -22.17 38.10 -7.01
C ASP A 651 -21.38 38.26 -5.71
N HIS A 652 -21.29 39.47 -5.13
CA HIS A 652 -20.65 39.70 -3.83
C HIS A 652 -21.26 38.84 -2.72
N CYS A 653 -22.59 38.65 -2.73
CA CYS A 653 -23.28 37.79 -1.77
C CYS A 653 -22.90 36.30 -1.96
N LEU A 654 -22.92 35.80 -3.20
CA LEU A 654 -22.59 34.40 -3.50
C LEU A 654 -21.10 34.10 -3.25
N PHE A 655 -20.20 34.98 -3.72
CA PHE A 655 -18.76 34.88 -3.54
C PHE A 655 -18.37 34.87 -2.06
N THR A 656 -18.86 35.84 -1.27
CA THR A 656 -18.54 35.93 0.16
C THR A 656 -19.03 34.70 0.93
N LEU A 657 -20.25 34.21 0.63
CA LEU A 657 -20.76 32.98 1.24
C LEU A 657 -19.93 31.74 0.88
N LEU A 658 -19.50 31.59 -0.38
CA LEU A 658 -18.72 30.43 -0.81
C LEU A 658 -17.26 30.49 -0.32
N SER A 659 -16.61 31.65 -0.33
CA SER A 659 -15.23 31.81 0.17
C SER A 659 -15.15 31.58 1.68
N GLY A 660 -16.07 32.18 2.45
CA GLY A 660 -16.13 31.95 3.90
C GLY A 660 -16.53 30.51 4.29
N LEU A 661 -17.20 29.76 3.39
CA LEU A 661 -17.37 28.32 3.54
C LEU A 661 -16.08 27.53 3.21
N GLN A 662 -15.32 27.95 2.20
CA GLN A 662 -14.06 27.32 1.81
C GLN A 662 -13.00 27.43 2.94
N GLU A 663 -12.83 28.60 3.52
CA GLU A 663 -11.83 28.85 4.58
C GLU A 663 -12.06 28.01 5.84
N LYS A 664 -13.32 27.72 6.21
CA LYS A 664 -13.64 26.95 7.42
C LYS A 664 -13.36 25.45 7.24
N PRO A 665 -12.50 24.81 8.06
CA PRO A 665 -12.04 23.44 7.82
C PRO A 665 -13.06 22.34 8.15
N GLU A 666 -14.17 22.65 8.83
CA GLU A 666 -15.13 21.64 9.34
C GLU A 666 -16.27 21.28 8.36
N GLN A 667 -16.13 21.56 7.06
CA GLN A 667 -17.15 21.35 6.01
C GLN A 667 -17.35 19.87 5.64
N ARG A 668 -17.92 19.05 6.53
CA ARG A 668 -18.32 17.66 6.22
C ARG A 668 -19.80 17.50 5.84
N ASP A 669 -20.64 18.48 6.16
CA ASP A 669 -22.11 18.37 6.12
C ASP A 669 -22.73 18.58 4.72
N GLY A 670 -21.90 18.75 3.67
CA GLY A 670 -22.37 19.01 2.31
C GLY A 670 -22.98 20.40 2.07
N LEU A 671 -22.88 21.32 3.03
CA LEU A 671 -23.51 22.65 2.97
C LEU A 671 -23.00 23.50 1.79
N PHE A 672 -21.71 23.45 1.47
CA PHE A 672 -21.15 24.08 0.27
C PHE A 672 -21.84 23.59 -1.01
N THR A 673 -21.97 22.27 -1.17
CA THR A 673 -22.71 21.63 -2.28
C THR A 673 -24.17 22.08 -2.31
N LYS A 674 -24.82 22.24 -1.15
CA LYS A 674 -26.21 22.73 -1.08
C LYS A 674 -26.31 24.18 -1.57
N ILE A 675 -25.44 25.10 -1.12
CA ILE A 675 -25.47 26.49 -1.62
C ILE A 675 -25.21 26.55 -3.13
N VAL A 676 -24.20 25.83 -3.63
CA VAL A 676 -23.86 25.80 -5.06
C VAL A 676 -25.00 25.22 -5.93
N LEU A 677 -25.73 24.21 -5.47
CA LEU A 677 -26.83 23.63 -6.26
C LEU A 677 -28.11 24.46 -6.20
N GLU A 678 -28.41 25.10 -5.07
CA GLU A 678 -29.63 25.91 -4.85
C GLU A 678 -29.49 27.38 -5.27
N ALA A 679 -28.27 27.90 -5.49
CA ALA A 679 -28.05 29.28 -5.93
C ALA A 679 -28.72 29.55 -7.29
N PRO A 680 -29.57 30.59 -7.45
CA PRO A 680 -30.29 30.83 -8.71
C PRO A 680 -29.40 30.82 -9.96
N LEU A 681 -28.27 31.52 -9.91
CA LEU A 681 -27.28 31.61 -10.97
C LEU A 681 -25.86 31.39 -10.41
N ILE A 682 -24.99 30.71 -11.16
CA ILE A 682 -23.55 30.64 -10.85
C ILE A 682 -22.82 31.65 -11.74
N THR A 683 -22.16 32.60 -11.08
CA THR A 683 -21.29 33.64 -11.65
C THR A 683 -19.87 33.10 -11.88
N GLU A 684 -19.05 33.87 -12.58
CA GLU A 684 -17.66 33.48 -12.87
C GLU A 684 -16.80 33.53 -11.60
N SER A 685 -16.97 34.57 -10.77
CA SER A 685 -16.37 34.70 -9.43
C SER A 685 -16.70 33.48 -8.54
N ALA A 686 -17.95 33.04 -8.53
CA ALA A 686 -18.37 31.85 -7.79
C ALA A 686 -17.82 30.54 -8.38
N LEU A 687 -17.68 30.45 -9.71
CA LEU A 687 -17.10 29.29 -10.38
C LEU A 687 -15.60 29.14 -10.08
N GLU A 688 -14.88 30.24 -9.93
CA GLU A 688 -13.48 30.26 -9.50
C GLU A 688 -13.32 29.81 -8.03
N VAL A 689 -14.22 30.22 -7.13
CA VAL A 689 -14.26 29.66 -5.76
C VAL A 689 -14.55 28.14 -5.78
N ILE A 690 -15.42 27.67 -6.68
CA ILE A 690 -15.67 26.23 -6.87
C ILE A 690 -14.43 25.51 -7.41
N ARG A 691 -13.66 26.11 -8.33
CA ARG A 691 -12.36 25.58 -8.80
C ARG A 691 -11.40 25.38 -7.63
N ARG A 692 -11.14 26.44 -6.85
CA ARG A 692 -10.24 26.40 -5.67
C ARG A 692 -10.71 25.41 -4.60
N TYR A 693 -12.02 25.25 -4.41
CA TYR A 693 -12.59 24.24 -3.52
C TYR A 693 -12.36 22.80 -4.00
N CYS A 694 -12.24 22.57 -5.31
CA CYS A 694 -11.85 21.26 -5.88
C CYS A 694 -10.34 20.97 -5.73
N GLU A 695 -9.52 22.00 -5.53
CA GLU A 695 -8.06 21.91 -5.39
C GLU A 695 -7.57 21.69 -3.95
N ASP A 696 -8.46 21.79 -2.96
CA ASP A 696 -8.22 21.43 -1.57
C ASP A 696 -8.16 19.90 -1.42
N GLU A 697 -6.99 19.36 -1.08
CA GLU A 697 -6.79 17.91 -0.92
C GLU A 697 -7.67 17.26 0.17
N SER A 698 -8.17 18.04 1.13
CA SER A 698 -9.08 17.54 2.18
C SER A 698 -10.53 17.40 1.70
N ARG A 699 -10.93 18.16 0.67
CA ARG A 699 -12.32 18.31 0.22
C ARG A 699 -12.56 18.03 -1.26
N VAL A 700 -11.49 17.78 -2.04
CA VAL A 700 -11.48 17.42 -3.47
C VAL A 700 -12.66 16.53 -3.91
N TYR A 701 -12.93 15.43 -3.21
CA TYR A 701 -14.02 14.52 -3.60
C TYR A 701 -15.41 15.18 -3.52
N LEU A 702 -15.64 16.05 -2.53
CA LEU A 702 -16.89 16.79 -2.36
C LEU A 702 -16.99 17.94 -3.39
N GLY A 703 -15.87 18.62 -3.69
CA GLY A 703 -15.80 19.61 -4.76
C GLY A 703 -16.12 19.00 -6.13
N MET A 704 -15.42 17.93 -6.51
CA MET A 704 -15.63 17.20 -7.77
C MET A 704 -17.06 16.62 -7.86
N THR A 705 -17.63 16.14 -6.75
CA THR A 705 -19.04 15.73 -6.69
C THR A 705 -19.97 16.92 -6.95
N THR A 706 -19.71 18.09 -6.35
CA THR A 706 -20.48 19.32 -6.55
C THR A 706 -20.45 19.77 -8.01
N LEU A 707 -19.27 19.77 -8.63
CA LEU A 707 -19.08 20.14 -10.03
C LEU A 707 -19.77 19.16 -10.99
N LYS A 708 -19.67 17.85 -10.74
CA LYS A 708 -20.42 16.81 -11.47
C LYS A 708 -21.93 16.97 -11.32
N GLU A 709 -22.42 17.34 -10.14
CA GLU A 709 -23.85 17.60 -9.93
C GLU A 709 -24.32 18.89 -10.62
N LEU A 710 -23.49 19.95 -10.71
CA LEU A 710 -23.77 21.13 -11.52
C LEU A 710 -23.92 20.78 -13.01
N ILE A 711 -22.96 20.06 -13.58
CA ILE A 711 -22.99 19.65 -15.00
C ILE A 711 -24.28 18.86 -15.32
N VAL A 712 -24.72 17.99 -14.40
CA VAL A 712 -25.94 17.18 -14.59
C VAL A 712 -27.24 17.96 -14.37
N LYS A 713 -27.27 18.92 -13.44
CA LYS A 713 -28.49 19.66 -13.06
C LYS A 713 -28.71 20.98 -13.82
N ARG A 714 -27.68 21.51 -14.50
CA ARG A 714 -27.72 22.82 -15.17
C ARG A 714 -27.24 22.73 -16.64
N PRO A 715 -28.00 22.05 -17.53
CA PRO A 715 -27.59 21.80 -18.92
C PRO A 715 -27.20 23.08 -19.69
N SER A 716 -27.88 24.20 -19.44
CA SER A 716 -27.66 25.49 -20.12
C SER A 716 -26.25 26.08 -19.98
N ARG A 717 -25.44 25.62 -19.02
CA ARG A 717 -24.03 25.99 -18.84
C ARG A 717 -23.11 24.76 -18.67
N GLN A 718 -23.57 23.56 -19.05
CA GLN A 718 -22.87 22.30 -18.77
C GLN A 718 -21.42 22.26 -19.27
N PHE A 719 -21.14 22.84 -20.44
CA PHE A 719 -19.80 22.85 -21.03
C PHE A 719 -18.82 23.76 -20.28
N GLN A 720 -19.29 24.85 -19.65
CA GLN A 720 -18.46 25.71 -18.79
C GLN A 720 -18.02 24.94 -17.53
N TYR A 721 -18.97 24.26 -16.87
CA TYR A 721 -18.68 23.45 -15.68
C TYR A 721 -17.83 22.20 -16.02
N LEU A 722 -18.03 21.61 -17.21
CA LEU A 722 -17.22 20.50 -17.71
C LEU A 722 -15.79 20.94 -18.06
N HIS A 723 -15.59 22.15 -18.60
CA HIS A 723 -14.27 22.70 -18.87
C HIS A 723 -13.44 22.81 -17.58
N VAL A 724 -14.02 23.35 -16.49
CA VAL A 724 -13.33 23.41 -15.18
C VAL A 724 -12.93 22.01 -14.70
N LEU A 725 -13.79 21.00 -14.89
CA LEU A 725 -13.48 19.62 -14.54
C LEU A 725 -12.34 19.04 -15.40
N LEU A 726 -12.29 19.40 -16.69
CA LEU A 726 -11.25 18.98 -17.63
C LEU A 726 -9.89 19.63 -17.31
N ASP A 727 -9.83 20.91 -16.97
CA ASP A 727 -8.59 21.61 -16.54
C ASP A 727 -7.95 20.90 -15.34
N LEU A 728 -8.80 20.50 -14.38
CA LEU A 728 -8.39 19.81 -13.16
C LEU A 728 -7.82 18.41 -13.42
N SER A 729 -7.94 17.87 -14.64
CA SER A 729 -7.30 16.61 -15.06
C SER A 729 -5.80 16.76 -15.39
N SER A 730 -5.36 17.98 -15.75
CA SER A 730 -3.95 18.35 -15.95
C SER A 730 -3.28 18.93 -14.69
N HIS A 731 -4.05 19.17 -13.62
CA HIS A 731 -3.59 19.82 -12.39
C HIS A 731 -2.38 19.11 -11.73
N GLU A 732 -1.44 19.88 -11.17
CA GLU A 732 -0.17 19.38 -10.58
C GLU A 732 -0.39 18.37 -9.44
N LYS A 733 -1.20 18.72 -8.42
CA LYS A 733 -1.56 17.84 -7.28
C LYS A 733 -2.22 16.53 -7.75
N GLU A 734 -1.62 15.39 -7.41
CA GLU A 734 -2.09 14.06 -7.84
C GLU A 734 -3.50 13.70 -7.35
N LYS A 735 -3.88 14.08 -6.12
CA LYS A 735 -5.23 13.81 -5.59
C LYS A 735 -6.32 14.53 -6.36
N VAL A 736 -6.07 15.77 -6.78
CA VAL A 736 -7.00 16.58 -7.59
C VAL A 736 -7.17 15.92 -8.95
N ARG A 737 -6.06 15.69 -9.66
CA ARG A 737 -5.99 15.02 -10.95
C ARG A 737 -6.69 13.65 -10.98
N SER A 738 -6.35 12.77 -10.04
CA SER A 738 -6.89 11.40 -9.99
C SER A 738 -8.40 11.36 -9.72
N ASN A 739 -8.93 12.31 -8.92
CA ASN A 739 -10.37 12.46 -8.76
C ASN A 739 -11.02 13.04 -10.04
N ALA A 740 -10.48 14.12 -10.61
CA ALA A 740 -10.99 14.70 -11.86
C ALA A 740 -11.10 13.64 -12.97
N LEU A 741 -10.03 12.89 -13.25
CA LEU A 741 -10.01 11.80 -14.23
C LEU A 741 -11.08 10.72 -13.94
N SER A 742 -11.28 10.36 -12.66
CA SER A 742 -12.30 9.39 -12.24
C SER A 742 -13.72 9.88 -12.49
N PHE A 743 -14.00 11.17 -12.24
CA PHE A 743 -15.28 11.77 -12.57
C PHE A 743 -15.48 11.93 -14.09
N ILE A 744 -14.46 12.38 -14.84
CA ILE A 744 -14.54 12.55 -16.31
C ILE A 744 -14.86 11.24 -17.01
N LYS A 745 -14.24 10.11 -16.64
CA LYS A 745 -14.58 8.78 -17.20
C LYS A 745 -16.07 8.45 -17.07
N ARG A 746 -16.69 8.80 -15.93
CA ARG A 746 -18.13 8.61 -15.66
C ARG A 746 -19.02 9.64 -16.36
N MET A 747 -18.47 10.77 -16.81
CA MET A 747 -19.17 11.75 -17.65
C MET A 747 -19.08 11.35 -19.13
N TYR A 748 -17.95 10.76 -19.53
CA TYR A 748 -17.69 10.20 -20.85
C TYR A 748 -18.58 8.99 -21.18
N GLU A 749 -19.18 8.33 -20.19
CA GLU A 749 -20.27 7.37 -20.43
C GLU A 749 -21.46 8.00 -21.20
N LYS A 750 -21.68 9.32 -21.11
CA LYS A 750 -22.76 10.04 -21.82
C LYS A 750 -22.31 10.54 -23.20
N ASP A 751 -22.98 10.08 -24.26
CA ASP A 751 -22.64 10.39 -25.66
C ASP A 751 -22.56 11.91 -25.92
N GLN A 752 -23.51 12.70 -25.41
CA GLN A 752 -23.58 14.16 -25.54
C GLN A 752 -22.34 14.93 -25.04
N LEU A 753 -21.50 14.29 -24.22
CA LEU A 753 -20.28 14.89 -23.66
C LEU A 753 -19.00 14.30 -24.25
N ARG A 754 -19.04 13.15 -24.94
CA ARG A 754 -17.85 12.45 -25.44
C ARG A 754 -17.04 13.33 -26.39
N ASP A 755 -17.66 13.86 -27.43
CA ASP A 755 -16.98 14.67 -28.46
C ASP A 755 -16.23 15.87 -27.87
N TYR A 756 -16.78 16.51 -26.83
CA TYR A 756 -16.13 17.64 -26.15
C TYR A 756 -14.94 17.19 -25.32
N ILE A 757 -15.08 16.07 -24.59
CA ILE A 757 -14.00 15.46 -23.79
C ILE A 757 -12.87 14.93 -24.70
N GLU A 758 -13.19 14.31 -25.83
CA GLU A 758 -12.19 13.84 -26.81
C GLU A 758 -11.47 15.01 -27.48
N LYS A 759 -12.19 16.04 -27.94
CA LYS A 759 -11.57 17.24 -28.53
C LYS A 759 -10.61 17.92 -27.54
N PHE A 760 -10.99 18.06 -26.26
CA PHE A 760 -10.09 18.58 -25.23
C PHE A 760 -8.83 17.71 -25.06
N ALA A 761 -9.01 16.38 -24.96
CA ALA A 761 -7.90 15.43 -24.81
C ALA A 761 -6.95 15.39 -26.04
N LEU A 762 -7.51 15.48 -27.24
CA LEU A 762 -6.76 15.53 -28.51
C LEU A 762 -5.99 16.84 -28.64
N ASN A 763 -6.61 17.99 -28.34
CA ASN A 763 -5.95 19.30 -28.37
C ASN A 763 -4.73 19.33 -27.43
N TYR A 764 -4.88 18.83 -26.20
CA TYR A 764 -3.75 18.74 -25.24
C TYR A 764 -2.65 17.78 -25.70
N MET A 765 -3.00 16.66 -26.34
CA MET A 765 -2.00 15.74 -26.91
C MET A 765 -1.27 16.35 -28.12
N GLN A 766 -1.96 17.10 -28.99
CA GLN A 766 -1.36 17.75 -30.16
C GLN A 766 -0.29 18.79 -29.81
N LEU A 767 -0.35 19.40 -28.60
CA LEU A 767 0.70 20.30 -28.12
C LEU A 767 2.09 19.62 -28.13
N LEU A 768 2.16 18.30 -27.98
CA LEU A 768 3.39 17.50 -27.97
C LEU A 768 4.10 17.40 -29.34
N VAL A 769 3.51 17.94 -30.41
CA VAL A 769 4.18 18.10 -31.71
C VAL A 769 5.10 19.34 -31.72
N HIS A 770 4.84 20.34 -30.85
CA HIS A 770 5.70 21.51 -30.74
C HIS A 770 7.06 21.18 -30.11
N PRO A 771 8.16 21.84 -30.52
CA PRO A 771 9.50 21.57 -29.99
C PRO A 771 9.66 21.93 -28.51
N ASN A 772 8.85 22.87 -28.00
CA ASN A 772 8.82 23.31 -26.60
C ASN A 772 7.36 23.40 -26.09
N PRO A 773 7.11 23.26 -24.79
CA PRO A 773 5.80 23.44 -24.17
C PRO A 773 5.22 24.85 -24.40
N PRO A 774 3.98 24.99 -24.89
CA PRO A 774 3.30 26.28 -25.00
C PRO A 774 3.04 26.94 -23.64
N SER A 775 2.98 28.28 -23.61
CA SER A 775 2.72 29.07 -22.40
C SER A 775 1.45 28.67 -21.64
N LEU A 776 0.42 28.18 -22.35
CA LEU A 776 -0.83 27.64 -21.79
C LEU A 776 -0.65 26.50 -20.77
N LEU A 777 0.50 25.80 -20.78
CA LEU A 777 0.81 24.75 -19.80
C LEU A 777 1.36 25.30 -18.48
N PHE A 778 1.64 26.60 -18.40
CA PHE A 778 2.12 27.28 -17.21
C PHE A 778 1.03 28.22 -16.67
N GLY A 779 0.85 28.25 -15.35
CA GLY A 779 -0.14 29.12 -14.71
C GLY A 779 0.19 30.61 -14.91
N ALA A 780 -0.84 31.46 -14.89
CA ALA A 780 -0.75 32.89 -15.23
C ALA A 780 0.25 33.68 -14.36
N ASP A 781 0.59 33.19 -13.16
CA ASP A 781 1.57 33.80 -12.25
C ASP A 781 3.05 33.48 -12.60
N LYS A 782 3.33 32.99 -13.81
CA LYS A 782 4.69 32.61 -14.27
C LYS A 782 5.04 33.29 -15.59
N ASP A 783 5.75 34.41 -15.51
CA ASP A 783 6.34 35.12 -16.67
C ASP A 783 7.39 34.24 -17.39
N THR A 784 6.94 33.49 -18.39
CA THR A 784 7.76 32.54 -19.15
C THR A 784 8.35 33.19 -20.42
N GLU A 785 9.17 34.23 -20.25
CA GLU A 785 9.88 34.89 -21.37
C GLU A 785 10.99 34.04 -22.01
N VAL A 786 11.30 32.85 -21.45
CA VAL A 786 12.30 31.92 -21.99
C VAL A 786 11.65 30.58 -22.32
N ALA A 787 11.87 30.09 -23.53
CA ALA A 787 11.36 28.82 -24.02
C ALA A 787 12.02 27.62 -23.31
N SER A 788 11.50 27.26 -22.14
CA SER A 788 11.93 26.06 -21.41
C SER A 788 11.69 24.79 -22.24
N PRO A 789 12.58 23.78 -22.20
CA PRO A 789 12.38 22.52 -22.90
C PRO A 789 11.32 21.64 -22.22
N TRP A 790 10.75 20.68 -22.96
CA TRP A 790 9.81 19.70 -22.42
C TRP A 790 10.38 18.93 -21.22
N THR A 791 9.66 18.97 -20.10
CA THR A 791 9.95 18.16 -18.92
C THR A 791 9.07 16.89 -18.93
N GLU A 792 9.50 15.86 -18.21
CA GLU A 792 8.70 14.62 -18.13
C GLU A 792 7.32 14.86 -17.48
N ASP A 793 7.22 15.84 -16.58
CA ASP A 793 5.96 16.21 -15.93
C ASP A 793 5.02 16.99 -16.87
N THR A 794 5.53 17.95 -17.66
CA THR A 794 4.70 18.68 -18.66
C THR A 794 4.23 17.77 -19.79
N VAL A 795 5.07 16.83 -20.25
CA VAL A 795 4.64 15.79 -21.20
C VAL A 795 3.57 14.88 -20.58
N ARG A 796 3.71 14.50 -19.31
CA ARG A 796 2.67 13.72 -18.61
C ARG A 796 1.37 14.51 -18.42
N GLN A 797 1.42 15.82 -18.18
CA GLN A 797 0.23 16.69 -18.08
C GLN A 797 -0.65 16.63 -19.33
N CYS A 798 -0.06 16.76 -20.52
CA CYS A 798 -0.75 16.62 -21.81
C CYS A 798 -1.39 15.24 -22.04
N LEU A 799 -0.84 14.18 -21.42
CA LEU A 799 -1.24 12.79 -21.66
C LEU A 799 -2.23 12.23 -20.63
N TYR A 800 -2.37 12.82 -19.44
CA TYR A 800 -3.12 12.20 -18.34
C TYR A 800 -4.58 11.90 -18.69
N LEU A 801 -5.34 12.87 -19.22
CA LEU A 801 -6.72 12.66 -19.63
C LEU A 801 -6.81 11.64 -20.77
N TYR A 802 -6.03 11.87 -21.82
CA TYR A 802 -6.02 11.08 -23.04
C TYR A 802 -5.76 9.58 -22.77
N LEU A 803 -4.68 9.26 -22.04
CA LEU A 803 -4.35 7.90 -21.65
C LEU A 803 -5.39 7.27 -20.69
N SER A 804 -6.17 8.09 -19.99
CA SER A 804 -7.28 7.61 -19.18
C SER A 804 -8.52 7.22 -20.01
N LEU A 805 -8.71 7.83 -21.19
CA LEU A 805 -9.81 7.55 -22.12
C LEU A 805 -9.49 6.41 -23.10
N LEU A 806 -8.21 6.18 -23.40
CA LEU A 806 -7.75 5.16 -24.35
C LEU A 806 -8.29 3.72 -24.08
N PRO A 807 -8.51 3.25 -22.84
CA PRO A 807 -9.17 1.96 -22.56
C PRO A 807 -10.71 1.98 -22.69
N LEU A 808 -11.32 3.14 -22.94
CA LEU A 808 -12.77 3.29 -23.17
C LEU A 808 -13.06 3.44 -24.67
N ASN A 809 -12.22 4.19 -25.40
CA ASN A 809 -12.27 4.27 -26.86
C ASN A 809 -10.93 3.86 -27.48
N HIS A 810 -10.88 2.62 -27.95
CA HIS A 810 -9.68 2.03 -28.54
C HIS A 810 -9.26 2.67 -29.87
N ARG A 811 -10.13 3.44 -30.55
CA ARG A 811 -9.80 4.11 -31.82
C ARG A 811 -8.73 5.19 -31.66
N LEU A 812 -8.69 5.82 -30.48
CA LEU A 812 -7.71 6.86 -30.15
C LEU A 812 -6.26 6.39 -30.35
N VAL A 813 -5.97 5.08 -30.24
CA VAL A 813 -4.61 4.53 -30.37
C VAL A 813 -3.89 4.92 -31.68
N HIS A 814 -4.63 5.20 -32.75
CA HIS A 814 -4.07 5.66 -34.04
C HIS A 814 -3.62 7.12 -34.00
N GLU A 815 -4.39 8.01 -33.36
CA GLU A 815 -4.01 9.41 -33.14
C GLU A 815 -2.75 9.51 -32.27
N LEU A 816 -2.68 8.69 -31.22
CA LEU A 816 -1.47 8.57 -30.40
C LEU A 816 -0.28 8.07 -31.22
N ALA A 817 -0.49 7.13 -32.14
CA ALA A 817 0.57 6.67 -33.04
C ALA A 817 1.01 7.76 -34.03
N SER A 818 0.09 8.59 -34.54
CA SER A 818 0.41 9.72 -35.42
C SER A 818 1.27 10.76 -34.71
N VAL A 819 0.79 11.30 -33.58
CA VAL A 819 1.56 12.25 -32.75
C VAL A 819 2.87 11.63 -32.27
N TYR A 820 2.90 10.33 -31.96
CA TYR A 820 4.14 9.63 -31.63
C TYR A 820 5.13 9.58 -32.80
N THR A 821 4.72 9.57 -34.06
CA THR A 821 5.71 9.63 -35.17
C THR A 821 6.38 11.00 -35.26
N GLU A 822 5.63 12.07 -35.07
CA GLU A 822 6.09 13.46 -35.21
C GLU A 822 6.88 13.96 -33.98
N ALA A 823 6.53 13.51 -32.78
CA ALA A 823 7.12 13.98 -31.52
C ALA A 823 8.65 13.81 -31.40
N ILE A 824 9.30 14.68 -30.62
CA ILE A 824 10.75 14.60 -30.35
C ILE A 824 11.14 13.39 -29.47
N ALA A 825 12.43 13.07 -29.41
CA ALA A 825 12.95 11.88 -28.73
C ALA A 825 12.57 11.80 -27.24
N ASP A 826 12.61 12.90 -26.49
CA ASP A 826 12.28 12.95 -25.06
C ASP A 826 10.80 12.70 -24.79
N ILE A 827 9.92 13.22 -25.65
CA ILE A 827 8.48 12.94 -25.62
C ILE A 827 8.23 11.46 -25.95
N LYS A 828 8.85 10.93 -27.03
CA LYS A 828 8.80 9.50 -27.38
C LYS A 828 9.23 8.60 -26.20
N ARG A 829 10.33 8.94 -25.51
CA ARG A 829 10.79 8.23 -24.31
C ARG A 829 9.78 8.30 -23.15
N SER A 830 9.10 9.44 -22.99
CA SER A 830 8.10 9.65 -21.95
C SER A 830 6.81 8.85 -22.20
N VAL A 831 6.27 8.86 -23.42
CA VAL A 831 5.08 8.07 -23.82
C VAL A 831 5.30 6.57 -23.55
N LEU A 832 6.46 6.02 -23.93
CA LEU A 832 6.77 4.59 -23.73
C LEU A 832 6.81 4.14 -22.26
N ARG A 833 6.98 5.07 -21.30
CA ARG A 833 6.91 4.78 -19.87
C ARG A 833 5.45 4.69 -19.38
N VAL A 834 4.61 5.65 -19.76
CA VAL A 834 3.24 5.78 -19.23
C VAL A 834 2.20 4.90 -19.92
N ILE A 835 2.45 4.46 -21.14
CA ILE A 835 1.49 3.69 -21.96
C ILE A 835 1.18 2.27 -21.44
N GLU A 836 1.89 1.80 -20.41
CA GLU A 836 1.75 0.43 -19.88
C GLU A 836 0.38 0.11 -19.25
N GLN A 837 -0.18 1.01 -18.42
CA GLN A 837 -1.51 0.75 -17.85
C GLN A 837 -2.65 0.84 -18.89
N PRO A 838 -2.69 1.86 -19.77
CA PRO A 838 -3.73 1.94 -20.82
C PRO A 838 -3.79 0.72 -21.74
N ILE A 839 -2.65 0.22 -22.23
CA ILE A 839 -2.62 -0.93 -23.15
C ILE A 839 -3.07 -2.23 -22.47
N ARG A 840 -2.73 -2.45 -21.20
CA ARG A 840 -3.30 -3.58 -20.43
C ARG A 840 -4.82 -3.44 -20.25
N GLY A 841 -5.35 -2.21 -20.19
CA GLY A 841 -6.79 -1.93 -20.16
C GLY A 841 -7.51 -2.25 -21.47
N MET A 842 -6.88 -1.99 -22.62
CA MET A 842 -7.48 -2.29 -23.95
C MET A 842 -7.53 -3.80 -24.26
N GLY A 843 -6.54 -4.55 -23.79
CA GLY A 843 -6.46 -5.99 -23.98
C GLY A 843 -6.09 -6.46 -25.41
N MET A 844 -5.73 -7.74 -25.50
CA MET A 844 -5.15 -8.35 -26.71
C MET A 844 -6.14 -8.55 -27.86
N LYS A 845 -7.45 -8.56 -27.56
CA LYS A 845 -8.53 -8.74 -28.54
C LYS A 845 -9.02 -7.41 -29.15
N SER A 846 -8.35 -6.29 -28.87
CA SER A 846 -8.75 -4.99 -29.39
C SER A 846 -8.52 -4.90 -30.92
N PRO A 847 -9.58 -4.77 -31.75
CA PRO A 847 -9.42 -4.76 -33.21
C PRO A 847 -8.64 -3.55 -33.70
N GLN A 848 -8.72 -2.42 -32.99
CA GLN A 848 -7.95 -1.21 -33.31
C GLN A 848 -6.45 -1.39 -33.00
N LEU A 849 -6.12 -2.15 -31.96
CA LEU A 849 -4.73 -2.45 -31.61
C LEU A 849 -4.11 -3.48 -32.57
N LEU A 850 -4.89 -4.46 -33.04
CA LEU A 850 -4.50 -5.36 -34.12
C LEU A 850 -4.31 -4.60 -35.46
N LEU A 851 -5.21 -3.68 -35.78
CA LEU A 851 -5.09 -2.82 -36.97
C LEU A 851 -3.83 -1.92 -36.91
N LEU A 852 -3.44 -1.43 -35.73
CA LEU A 852 -2.20 -0.68 -35.53
C LEU A 852 -0.94 -1.55 -35.67
N VAL A 853 -0.99 -2.83 -35.29
CA VAL A 853 0.11 -3.78 -35.56
C VAL A 853 0.25 -4.03 -37.07
N GLU A 854 -0.85 -4.25 -37.76
CA GLU A 854 -0.88 -4.51 -39.21
C GLU A 854 -0.44 -3.29 -40.04
N ASN A 855 -0.99 -2.11 -39.72
CA ASN A 855 -0.76 -0.85 -40.43
C ASN A 855 0.11 0.14 -39.64
N CYS A 856 1.10 -0.36 -38.88
CA CYS A 856 2.03 0.44 -38.07
C CYS A 856 2.54 1.68 -38.85
N PRO A 857 2.41 2.92 -38.34
CA PRO A 857 3.04 4.10 -38.95
C PRO A 857 4.57 4.00 -39.01
N LYS A 858 5.23 4.69 -39.95
CA LYS A 858 6.70 4.75 -40.02
C LYS A 858 7.20 5.63 -38.88
N GLY A 859 8.08 5.12 -38.02
CA GLY A 859 8.51 5.77 -36.78
C GLY A 859 7.75 5.32 -35.53
N ALA A 860 6.68 4.53 -35.68
CA ALA A 860 5.91 3.96 -34.56
C ALA A 860 6.37 2.54 -34.16
N GLU A 861 7.42 2.00 -34.79
CA GLU A 861 7.91 0.63 -34.57
C GLU A 861 8.26 0.35 -33.10
N THR A 862 8.82 1.34 -32.39
CA THR A 862 9.13 1.27 -30.95
C THR A 862 7.87 1.29 -30.07
N LEU A 863 6.83 2.04 -30.46
CA LEU A 863 5.54 2.09 -29.78
C LEU A 863 4.83 0.74 -29.89
N VAL A 864 4.74 0.20 -31.10
CA VAL A 864 4.13 -1.12 -31.35
C VAL A 864 4.90 -2.22 -30.61
N THR A 865 6.24 -2.22 -30.67
CA THR A 865 7.07 -3.18 -29.92
C THR A 865 6.78 -3.12 -28.41
N ARG A 866 6.71 -1.92 -27.82
CA ARG A 866 6.37 -1.75 -26.40
C ARG A 866 4.96 -2.26 -26.09
N CYS A 867 3.97 -1.96 -26.93
CA CYS A 867 2.60 -2.48 -26.78
C CYS A 867 2.57 -4.01 -26.82
N LEU A 868 3.24 -4.65 -27.78
CA LEU A 868 3.34 -6.11 -27.89
C LEU A 868 3.95 -6.73 -26.61
N HIS A 869 5.02 -6.16 -26.07
CA HIS A 869 5.59 -6.60 -24.80
C HIS A 869 4.60 -6.45 -23.63
N ILE A 870 3.89 -5.33 -23.52
CA ILE A 870 2.89 -5.07 -22.45
C ILE A 870 1.75 -6.10 -22.49
N LEU A 871 1.27 -6.43 -23.69
CA LEU A 871 0.20 -7.41 -23.92
C LEU A 871 0.62 -8.84 -23.59
N THR A 872 1.85 -9.23 -23.93
CA THR A 872 2.39 -10.61 -23.81
C THR A 872 3.27 -10.81 -22.56
N ASP A 873 3.16 -9.90 -21.59
CA ASP A 873 3.97 -9.88 -20.36
C ASP A 873 3.60 -11.02 -19.40
N LYS A 874 2.31 -11.36 -19.32
CA LYS A 874 1.73 -12.30 -18.33
C LYS A 874 0.67 -13.25 -18.92
N VAL A 875 0.45 -13.18 -20.24
CA VAL A 875 -0.63 -13.86 -20.96
C VAL A 875 -0.04 -14.36 -22.29
N PRO A 876 -0.29 -15.60 -22.72
CA PRO A 876 0.18 -16.10 -24.01
C PRO A 876 -0.41 -15.30 -25.18
N PRO A 877 0.34 -15.13 -26.29
CA PRO A 877 -0.13 -14.40 -27.47
C PRO A 877 -1.34 -15.09 -28.12
N SER A 878 -2.34 -14.31 -28.53
CA SER A 878 -3.48 -14.82 -29.30
C SER A 878 -3.07 -15.14 -30.75
N PRO A 879 -3.68 -16.15 -31.41
CA PRO A 879 -3.30 -16.53 -32.78
C PRO A 879 -3.37 -15.37 -33.79
N GLU A 880 -4.41 -14.54 -33.70
CA GLU A 880 -4.58 -13.32 -34.51
C GLU A 880 -3.41 -12.34 -34.34
N LEU A 881 -2.93 -12.14 -33.11
CA LEU A 881 -1.81 -11.25 -32.82
C LEU A 881 -0.50 -11.83 -33.36
N VAL A 882 -0.30 -13.16 -33.23
CA VAL A 882 0.86 -13.85 -33.85
C VAL A 882 0.84 -13.66 -35.36
N GLU A 883 -0.32 -13.80 -36.01
CA GLU A 883 -0.47 -13.62 -37.45
C GLU A 883 -0.13 -12.20 -37.92
N ARG A 884 -0.71 -11.15 -37.31
CA ARG A 884 -0.40 -9.76 -37.70
C ARG A 884 1.06 -9.37 -37.45
N VAL A 885 1.67 -9.89 -36.36
CA VAL A 885 3.11 -9.68 -36.10
C VAL A 885 4.00 -10.44 -37.08
N ARG A 886 3.63 -11.68 -37.45
CA ARG A 886 4.30 -12.46 -38.50
C ARG A 886 4.27 -11.72 -39.84
N ASP A 887 3.13 -11.16 -40.21
CA ASP A 887 2.96 -10.41 -41.45
C ASP A 887 3.75 -9.10 -41.44
N LEU A 888 3.73 -8.34 -40.34
CA LEU A 888 4.56 -7.13 -40.19
C LEU A 888 6.06 -7.45 -40.33
N TYR A 889 6.51 -8.56 -39.71
CA TYR A 889 7.91 -9.01 -39.76
C TYR A 889 8.39 -9.32 -41.18
N HIS A 890 7.58 -10.05 -41.95
CA HIS A 890 7.94 -10.47 -43.31
C HIS A 890 7.73 -9.37 -44.35
N LYS A 891 6.66 -8.58 -44.25
CA LYS A 891 6.31 -7.55 -45.25
C LYS A 891 7.11 -6.27 -45.11
N ARG A 892 7.58 -5.92 -43.90
CA ARG A 892 8.05 -4.55 -43.63
C ARG A 892 9.18 -4.37 -42.61
N VAL A 893 9.22 -5.12 -41.50
CA VAL A 893 10.19 -4.86 -40.41
C VAL A 893 10.96 -6.14 -40.03
N PRO A 894 12.10 -6.45 -40.68
CA PRO A 894 12.85 -7.70 -40.49
C PRO A 894 13.65 -7.78 -39.16
N ASP A 895 13.42 -6.86 -38.22
CA ASP A 895 14.04 -6.85 -36.88
C ASP A 895 13.44 -7.95 -36.00
N VAL A 896 14.28 -8.91 -35.60
CA VAL A 896 13.87 -10.09 -34.84
C VAL A 896 13.30 -9.76 -33.46
N ARG A 897 13.51 -8.54 -32.95
CA ARG A 897 12.93 -8.07 -31.67
C ARG A 897 11.39 -8.09 -31.67
N PHE A 898 10.75 -7.86 -32.83
CA PHE A 898 9.29 -7.97 -32.97
C PHE A 898 8.74 -9.37 -32.68
N LEU A 899 9.55 -10.41 -32.85
CA LEU A 899 9.13 -11.80 -32.60
C LEU A 899 9.24 -12.21 -31.12
N ILE A 900 9.97 -11.45 -30.29
CA ILE A 900 10.20 -11.79 -28.87
C ILE A 900 8.90 -11.78 -28.03
N PRO A 901 8.01 -10.78 -28.14
CA PRO A 901 6.71 -10.79 -27.46
C PRO A 901 5.87 -12.04 -27.77
N VAL A 902 5.76 -12.37 -29.07
CA VAL A 902 4.88 -13.42 -29.58
C VAL A 902 5.54 -14.82 -29.65
N ILE A 903 6.77 -14.98 -29.16
CA ILE A 903 7.61 -16.14 -29.48
C ILE A 903 7.01 -17.49 -29.07
N ASN A 904 6.20 -17.54 -28.01
CA ASN A 904 5.53 -18.75 -27.54
C ASN A 904 4.29 -19.15 -28.38
N GLY A 905 3.88 -18.33 -29.35
CA GLY A 905 2.80 -18.65 -30.31
C GLY A 905 3.29 -18.95 -31.73
N LEU A 906 4.60 -18.87 -32.00
CA LEU A 906 5.20 -19.19 -33.30
C LEU A 906 5.40 -20.70 -33.48
N GLU A 907 5.43 -21.19 -34.72
CA GLU A 907 5.78 -22.59 -34.97
C GLU A 907 7.23 -22.89 -34.58
N LYS A 908 7.49 -24.13 -34.16
CA LYS A 908 8.84 -24.69 -33.96
C LYS A 908 9.80 -24.37 -35.11
N LYS A 909 9.33 -24.44 -36.36
CA LYS A 909 10.15 -24.10 -37.56
C LYS A 909 10.54 -22.62 -37.59
N GLU A 910 9.60 -21.72 -37.31
CA GLU A 910 9.81 -20.27 -37.28
C GLU A 910 10.80 -19.89 -36.19
N VAL A 911 10.62 -20.43 -34.97
CA VAL A 911 11.53 -20.20 -33.84
C VAL A 911 12.94 -20.71 -34.16
N THR A 912 13.09 -21.90 -34.77
CA THR A 912 14.41 -22.42 -35.19
C THR A 912 15.06 -21.56 -36.29
N GLN A 913 14.29 -20.95 -37.19
CA GLN A 913 14.81 -20.01 -38.20
C GLN A 913 15.20 -18.65 -37.60
N ALA A 914 14.47 -18.17 -36.59
CA ALA A 914 14.77 -16.93 -35.87
C ALA A 914 15.95 -17.06 -34.89
N LEU A 915 16.17 -18.26 -34.32
CA LEU A 915 17.17 -18.52 -33.27
C LEU A 915 18.59 -17.97 -33.57
N PRO A 916 19.17 -18.10 -34.79
CA PRO A 916 20.49 -17.55 -35.10
C PRO A 916 20.56 -16.02 -35.10
N LYS A 917 19.42 -15.32 -35.31
CA LYS A 917 19.30 -13.87 -35.13
C LYS A 917 19.11 -13.51 -33.66
N LEU A 918 18.24 -14.24 -32.95
CA LEU A 918 17.95 -14.01 -31.52
C LEU A 918 19.21 -14.11 -30.65
N ILE A 919 20.06 -15.13 -30.84
CA ILE A 919 21.27 -15.31 -30.02
C ILE A 919 22.41 -14.30 -30.32
N LYS A 920 22.25 -13.43 -31.31
CA LYS A 920 23.17 -12.30 -31.59
C LYS A 920 22.79 -11.03 -30.83
N LEU A 921 21.62 -10.98 -30.19
CA LEU A 921 21.18 -9.84 -29.39
C LEU A 921 22.02 -9.70 -28.10
N ASN A 922 21.81 -8.59 -27.38
CA ASN A 922 22.41 -8.37 -26.06
C ASN A 922 22.12 -9.56 -25.12
N PRO A 923 23.11 -10.10 -24.37
CA PRO A 923 22.93 -11.27 -23.49
C PRO A 923 21.76 -11.19 -22.50
N ILE A 924 21.35 -9.98 -22.07
CA ILE A 924 20.17 -9.78 -21.22
C ILE A 924 18.89 -10.15 -21.99
N VAL A 925 18.76 -9.69 -23.23
CA VAL A 925 17.63 -10.00 -24.13
C VAL A 925 17.65 -11.48 -24.51
N VAL A 926 18.81 -12.07 -24.77
CA VAL A 926 18.93 -13.52 -25.00
C VAL A 926 18.44 -14.32 -23.79
N LYS A 927 18.71 -13.85 -22.56
CA LYS A 927 18.15 -14.48 -21.36
C LYS A 927 16.63 -14.31 -21.26
N GLU A 928 16.06 -13.14 -21.58
CA GLU A 928 14.60 -12.96 -21.59
C GLU A 928 13.93 -13.90 -22.60
N VAL A 929 14.46 -13.98 -23.83
CA VAL A 929 14.00 -14.90 -24.88
C VAL A 929 14.01 -16.35 -24.40
N PHE A 930 15.08 -16.77 -23.71
CA PHE A 930 15.16 -18.12 -23.17
C PHE A 930 14.20 -18.32 -21.99
N ASN A 931 13.99 -17.33 -21.13
CA ASN A 931 13.01 -17.42 -20.05
C ASN A 931 11.56 -17.51 -20.59
N ARG A 932 11.23 -16.82 -21.69
CA ARG A 932 9.94 -16.97 -22.41
C ARG A 932 9.79 -18.39 -22.96
N LEU A 933 10.79 -18.87 -23.73
CA LEU A 933 10.79 -20.21 -24.34
C LEU A 933 10.86 -21.38 -23.35
N LEU A 934 11.45 -21.20 -22.17
CA LEU A 934 11.53 -22.21 -21.12
C LEU A 934 10.38 -22.11 -20.10
N GLY A 935 9.44 -21.18 -20.29
CA GLY A 935 8.28 -20.97 -19.42
C GLY A 935 8.58 -20.33 -18.06
N THR A 936 9.84 -20.02 -17.74
CA THR A 936 10.29 -19.65 -16.38
C THR A 936 9.80 -18.28 -15.88
N GLN A 937 9.15 -17.47 -16.72
CA GLN A 937 8.51 -16.20 -16.33
C GLN A 937 7.15 -16.40 -15.62
N HIS A 938 6.41 -17.47 -15.93
CA HIS A 938 5.01 -17.65 -15.49
C HIS A 938 4.96 -18.55 -14.26
N SER A 939 5.10 -17.97 -13.06
CA SER A 939 5.25 -18.76 -11.82
C SER A 939 3.98 -19.45 -11.31
N GLU A 940 2.80 -19.13 -11.84
CA GLU A 940 1.51 -19.62 -11.34
C GLU A 940 0.53 -19.99 -12.46
N GLY A 941 -0.10 -21.17 -12.35
CA GLY A 941 -1.38 -21.52 -12.97
C GLY A 941 -1.43 -21.84 -14.47
N SER A 942 -0.70 -21.13 -15.34
CA SER A 942 -0.91 -21.21 -16.80
C SER A 942 0.19 -21.96 -17.56
N SER A 943 -0.08 -23.20 -17.95
CA SER A 943 0.78 -24.05 -18.79
C SER A 943 0.79 -23.61 -20.26
N SER A 944 1.35 -22.42 -20.55
CA SER A 944 1.60 -21.99 -21.93
C SER A 944 2.54 -22.99 -22.64
N MET A 945 2.03 -23.66 -23.67
CA MET A 945 2.75 -24.68 -24.43
C MET A 945 3.85 -24.01 -25.29
N SER A 946 5.08 -24.00 -24.80
CA SER A 946 6.22 -23.51 -25.58
C SER A 946 6.43 -24.35 -26.85
N PRO A 947 6.73 -23.73 -28.01
CA PRO A 947 6.97 -24.44 -29.28
C PRO A 947 8.30 -25.22 -29.30
N LEU A 948 9.11 -25.15 -28.25
CA LEU A 948 10.33 -25.94 -28.05
C LEU A 948 10.40 -26.43 -26.60
N THR A 949 10.57 -27.74 -26.41
CA THR A 949 10.99 -28.25 -25.10
C THR A 949 12.43 -27.80 -24.77
N PRO A 950 12.84 -27.77 -23.49
CA PRO A 950 14.22 -27.41 -23.11
C PRO A 950 15.29 -28.26 -23.81
N GLY A 951 15.03 -29.56 -23.98
CA GLY A 951 15.92 -30.45 -24.71
C GLY A 951 16.07 -30.06 -26.17
N GLU A 952 14.95 -29.78 -26.85
CA GLU A 952 14.94 -29.36 -28.25
C GLU A 952 15.57 -27.99 -28.48
N LEU A 953 15.44 -27.04 -27.54
CA LEU A 953 16.13 -25.75 -27.61
C LEU A 953 17.66 -25.96 -27.57
N LEU A 954 18.14 -26.76 -26.61
CA LEU A 954 19.58 -27.04 -26.48
C LEU A 954 20.12 -27.82 -27.69
N ILE A 955 19.34 -28.75 -28.26
CA ILE A 955 19.70 -29.43 -29.53
C ILE A 955 19.68 -28.46 -30.71
N SER A 956 18.68 -27.58 -30.80
CA SER A 956 18.59 -26.57 -31.86
C SER A 956 19.80 -25.64 -31.86
N LEU A 957 20.31 -25.25 -30.68
CA LEU A 957 21.55 -24.49 -30.54
C LEU A 957 22.79 -25.25 -31.06
N HIS A 958 22.85 -26.57 -30.90
CA HIS A 958 23.94 -27.39 -31.45
C HIS A 958 23.85 -27.54 -32.98
N ASN A 959 22.65 -27.41 -33.53
CA ASN A 959 22.36 -27.50 -34.96
C ASN A 959 22.39 -26.13 -35.67
N VAL A 960 22.72 -25.03 -34.97
CA VAL A 960 22.90 -23.72 -35.62
C VAL A 960 24.15 -23.75 -36.50
N ASP A 961 23.94 -23.50 -37.79
CA ASP A 961 24.97 -23.38 -38.81
C ASP A 961 25.99 -22.28 -38.45
N SER A 962 27.27 -22.68 -38.37
CA SER A 962 28.41 -21.81 -38.07
C SER A 962 28.68 -20.72 -39.11
N THR A 963 28.09 -20.79 -40.31
CA THR A 963 28.12 -19.68 -41.28
C THR A 963 27.14 -18.57 -40.91
N LYS A 964 26.04 -18.90 -40.19
CA LYS A 964 24.94 -17.97 -39.88
C LYS A 964 25.13 -17.31 -38.52
N CYS A 965 25.74 -17.99 -37.55
CA CYS A 965 26.06 -17.43 -36.24
C CYS A 965 27.46 -17.85 -35.76
N ASP A 966 28.14 -16.95 -35.05
CA ASP A 966 29.50 -17.19 -34.60
C ASP A 966 29.54 -18.17 -33.40
N MET A 967 30.62 -18.94 -33.32
CA MET A 967 30.77 -19.97 -32.31
C MET A 967 30.85 -19.41 -30.87
N LYS A 968 31.23 -18.15 -30.65
CA LYS A 968 31.21 -17.55 -29.31
C LYS A 968 29.78 -17.28 -28.85
N SER A 969 28.91 -16.78 -29.72
CA SER A 969 27.49 -16.54 -29.43
C SER A 969 26.73 -17.85 -29.17
N ILE A 970 26.95 -18.89 -29.99
CA ILE A 970 26.37 -20.23 -29.74
C ILE A 970 26.84 -20.80 -28.40
N ILE A 971 28.13 -20.65 -28.05
CA ILE A 971 28.67 -21.07 -26.75
C ILE A 971 28.08 -20.25 -25.59
N LYS A 972 27.90 -18.92 -25.73
CA LYS A 972 27.23 -18.07 -24.73
C LYS A 972 25.80 -18.54 -24.48
N ALA A 973 25.00 -18.74 -25.53
CA ALA A 973 23.64 -19.26 -25.46
C ALA A 973 23.59 -20.65 -24.78
N THR A 974 24.48 -21.56 -25.18
CA THR A 974 24.61 -22.89 -24.54
C THR A 974 24.90 -22.78 -23.04
N ASN A 975 25.78 -21.85 -22.63
CA ASN A 975 26.07 -21.62 -21.21
C ASN A 975 24.88 -20.99 -20.44
N LEU A 976 24.03 -20.18 -21.09
CA LEU A 976 22.80 -19.64 -20.47
C LEU A 976 21.79 -20.75 -20.16
N CYS A 977 21.64 -21.73 -21.06
CA CYS A 977 20.83 -22.93 -20.80
C CYS A 977 21.32 -23.66 -19.54
N PHE A 978 22.63 -23.92 -19.45
CA PHE A 978 23.27 -24.49 -18.24
C PHE A 978 23.27 -23.56 -17.01
N GLY A 979 22.76 -22.32 -17.10
CA GLY A 979 22.48 -21.48 -15.94
C GLY A 979 21.22 -21.92 -15.19
N GLU A 980 20.19 -22.33 -15.93
CA GLU A 980 18.85 -22.62 -15.42
C GLU A 980 18.70 -24.09 -14.98
N LYS A 981 19.43 -24.44 -13.91
CA LYS A 981 19.54 -25.81 -13.34
C LYS A 981 18.21 -26.48 -12.96
N ASN A 982 17.17 -25.70 -12.72
CA ASN A 982 15.84 -26.20 -12.39
C ASN A 982 15.14 -26.80 -13.62
N VAL A 983 15.54 -26.37 -14.82
CA VAL A 983 14.98 -26.80 -16.11
C VAL A 983 15.85 -27.89 -16.76
N TYR A 984 17.17 -27.68 -16.75
CA TYR A 984 18.14 -28.62 -17.35
C TYR A 984 18.60 -29.67 -16.35
N THR A 985 17.67 -30.55 -15.95
CA THR A 985 17.94 -31.64 -15.01
C THR A 985 18.86 -32.71 -15.62
N SER A 986 19.37 -33.63 -14.79
CA SER A 986 20.18 -34.77 -15.26
C SER A 986 19.46 -35.66 -16.28
N GLU A 987 18.13 -35.71 -16.25
CA GLU A 987 17.32 -36.51 -17.19
C GLU A 987 17.19 -35.81 -18.54
N VAL A 988 16.85 -34.51 -18.55
CA VAL A 988 16.79 -33.68 -19.78
C VAL A 988 18.14 -33.69 -20.48
N LEU A 989 19.23 -33.52 -19.72
CA LEU A 989 20.59 -33.55 -20.27
C LEU A 989 21.00 -34.94 -20.77
N ALA A 990 20.52 -36.03 -20.15
CA ALA A 990 20.77 -37.38 -20.65
C ALA A 990 20.11 -37.61 -22.03
N VAL A 991 18.84 -37.22 -22.19
CA VAL A 991 18.12 -37.29 -23.48
C VAL A 991 18.81 -36.44 -24.55
N VAL A 992 19.21 -35.21 -24.22
CA VAL A 992 19.95 -34.33 -25.15
C VAL A 992 21.28 -34.95 -25.57
N MET A 993 22.08 -35.46 -24.64
CA MET A 993 23.37 -36.08 -24.95
C MET A 993 23.21 -37.34 -25.81
N GLN A 994 22.16 -38.14 -25.60
CA GLN A 994 21.85 -39.29 -26.45
C GLN A 994 21.49 -38.84 -27.88
N GLN A 995 20.55 -37.91 -28.04
CA GLN A 995 20.12 -37.46 -29.37
C GLN A 995 21.25 -36.77 -30.15
N LEU A 996 22.10 -35.96 -29.49
CA LEU A 996 23.29 -35.35 -30.12
C LEU A 996 24.37 -36.39 -30.48
N MET A 997 24.49 -37.49 -29.74
CA MET A 997 25.37 -38.62 -30.10
C MET A 997 24.82 -39.41 -31.30
N GLU A 998 23.50 -39.49 -31.47
CA GLU A 998 22.85 -40.25 -32.53
C GLU A 998 22.90 -39.56 -33.91
N GLN A 999 23.12 -38.24 -33.95
CA GLN A 999 23.31 -37.46 -35.19
C GLN A 999 24.55 -37.86 -36.03
N SER A 1000 24.52 -37.49 -37.32
CA SER A 1000 25.62 -37.63 -38.28
C SER A 1000 25.54 -36.53 -39.34
N PRO A 1001 26.55 -35.65 -39.52
CA PRO A 1001 27.82 -35.58 -38.77
C PRO A 1001 27.63 -35.28 -37.27
N LEU A 1002 28.67 -35.52 -36.46
CA LEU A 1002 28.63 -35.24 -35.02
C LEU A 1002 28.74 -33.73 -34.73
N PRO A 1003 27.88 -33.14 -33.87
CA PRO A 1003 27.95 -31.72 -33.52
C PRO A 1003 29.28 -31.32 -32.86
N ILE A 1004 29.86 -30.20 -33.31
CA ILE A 1004 31.15 -29.69 -32.83
C ILE A 1004 31.16 -29.45 -31.31
N LEU A 1005 30.02 -29.03 -30.75
CA LEU A 1005 29.86 -28.73 -29.33
C LEU A 1005 29.47 -29.93 -28.44
N LEU A 1006 29.18 -31.11 -29.02
CA LEU A 1006 28.72 -32.30 -28.29
C LEU A 1006 29.57 -32.59 -27.05
N MET A 1007 30.90 -32.71 -27.20
CA MET A 1007 31.77 -33.04 -26.07
C MET A 1007 31.93 -31.90 -25.05
N ARG A 1008 31.66 -30.63 -25.43
CA ARG A 1008 31.57 -29.54 -24.45
C ARG A 1008 30.36 -29.76 -23.56
N THR A 1009 29.21 -30.04 -24.17
CA THR A 1009 27.93 -30.31 -23.49
C THR A 1009 28.00 -31.57 -22.62
N VAL A 1010 28.68 -32.63 -23.05
CA VAL A 1010 28.97 -33.82 -22.22
C VAL A 1010 29.81 -33.46 -20.99
N ILE A 1011 30.94 -32.77 -21.17
CA ILE A 1011 31.83 -32.39 -20.04
C ILE A 1011 31.12 -31.42 -19.09
N GLN A 1012 30.30 -30.50 -19.61
CA GLN A 1012 29.57 -29.50 -18.82
C GLN A 1012 28.41 -30.14 -18.03
N SER A 1013 27.66 -31.07 -18.64
CA SER A 1013 26.62 -31.85 -17.96
C SER A 1013 27.20 -32.72 -16.85
N LEU A 1014 28.32 -33.41 -17.10
CA LEU A 1014 29.01 -34.23 -16.11
C LEU A 1014 29.59 -33.40 -14.95
N SER A 1015 30.12 -32.21 -15.25
CA SER A 1015 30.61 -31.28 -14.24
C SER A 1015 29.50 -30.66 -13.38
N MET A 1016 28.24 -30.74 -13.81
CA MET A 1016 27.07 -30.29 -13.05
C MET A 1016 26.40 -31.43 -12.28
N TYR A 1017 26.31 -32.61 -12.90
CA TYR A 1017 25.69 -33.82 -12.35
C TYR A 1017 26.65 -35.02 -12.43
N PRO A 1018 27.59 -35.19 -11.48
CA PRO A 1018 28.57 -36.28 -11.49
C PRO A 1018 27.95 -37.70 -11.52
N ARG A 1019 26.70 -37.85 -11.06
CA ARG A 1019 25.92 -39.10 -11.15
C ARG A 1019 25.77 -39.62 -12.58
N LEU A 1020 25.88 -38.75 -13.60
CA LEU A 1020 25.84 -39.14 -15.01
C LEU A 1020 27.10 -39.88 -15.49
N GLY A 1021 28.15 -40.05 -14.66
CA GLY A 1021 29.42 -40.67 -15.05
C GLY A 1021 29.28 -42.00 -15.80
N GLY A 1022 28.51 -42.95 -15.27
CA GLY A 1022 28.27 -44.24 -15.94
C GLY A 1022 27.54 -44.14 -17.27
N PHE A 1023 26.56 -43.22 -17.39
CA PHE A 1023 25.87 -42.93 -18.64
C PHE A 1023 26.81 -42.29 -19.67
N VAL A 1024 27.69 -41.39 -19.22
CA VAL A 1024 28.73 -40.79 -20.07
C VAL A 1024 29.74 -41.83 -20.53
N MET A 1025 30.14 -42.82 -19.72
CA MET A 1025 31.01 -43.92 -20.19
C MET A 1025 30.34 -44.70 -21.34
N ASN A 1026 29.04 -44.99 -21.23
CA ASN A 1026 28.29 -45.65 -22.30
C ASN A 1026 28.22 -44.81 -23.59
N ILE A 1027 28.11 -43.48 -23.49
CA ILE A 1027 28.20 -42.57 -24.63
C ILE A 1027 29.60 -42.60 -25.25
N LEU A 1028 30.66 -42.53 -24.43
CA LEU A 1028 32.04 -42.58 -24.93
C LEU A 1028 32.33 -43.90 -25.67
N SER A 1029 31.92 -45.06 -25.13
CA SER A 1029 32.02 -46.35 -25.84
C SER A 1029 31.27 -46.35 -27.18
N ARG A 1030 30.06 -45.77 -27.25
CA ARG A 1030 29.30 -45.66 -28.53
C ARG A 1030 29.96 -44.69 -29.52
N LEU A 1031 30.64 -43.64 -29.06
CA LEU A 1031 31.41 -42.73 -29.90
C LEU A 1031 32.65 -43.38 -30.53
N ILE A 1032 33.24 -44.41 -29.90
CA ILE A 1032 34.30 -45.23 -30.52
C ILE A 1032 33.77 -45.96 -31.76
N VAL A 1033 32.57 -46.57 -31.67
CA VAL A 1033 31.92 -47.24 -32.81
C VAL A 1033 31.63 -46.26 -33.95
N LYS A 1034 31.25 -45.01 -33.63
CA LYS A 1034 31.09 -43.91 -34.60
C LYS A 1034 32.40 -43.28 -35.10
N GLN A 1035 33.57 -43.82 -34.76
CA GLN A 1035 34.89 -43.37 -35.20
C GLN A 1035 35.15 -41.88 -34.90
N VAL A 1036 34.87 -41.45 -33.66
CA VAL A 1036 34.95 -40.05 -33.19
C VAL A 1036 36.26 -39.31 -33.52
N TRP A 1037 37.38 -40.01 -33.69
CA TRP A 1037 38.66 -39.45 -34.15
C TRP A 1037 38.60 -38.77 -35.53
N LYS A 1038 37.62 -39.09 -36.37
CA LYS A 1038 37.34 -38.39 -37.65
C LYS A 1038 36.92 -36.93 -37.50
N TYR A 1039 36.57 -36.49 -36.29
CA TYR A 1039 36.09 -35.13 -36.00
C TYR A 1039 37.04 -34.43 -35.01
N PRO A 1040 38.10 -33.71 -35.46
CA PRO A 1040 39.23 -33.33 -34.60
C PRO A 1040 38.89 -32.54 -33.32
N LYS A 1041 37.85 -31.70 -33.35
CA LYS A 1041 37.37 -30.94 -32.18
C LYS A 1041 36.55 -31.81 -31.21
N VAL A 1042 35.77 -32.75 -31.73
CA VAL A 1042 35.01 -33.72 -30.92
C VAL A 1042 35.99 -34.72 -30.29
N TRP A 1043 37.01 -35.17 -31.04
CA TRP A 1043 38.11 -36.01 -30.54
C TRP A 1043 38.90 -35.34 -29.40
N GLU A 1044 39.23 -34.05 -29.54
CA GLU A 1044 39.87 -33.30 -28.45
C GLU A 1044 39.01 -33.28 -27.17
N GLY A 1045 37.70 -33.11 -27.32
CA GLY A 1045 36.75 -33.19 -26.21
C GLY A 1045 36.62 -34.61 -25.63
N PHE A 1046 36.66 -35.64 -26.46
CA PHE A 1046 36.64 -37.05 -26.05
C PHE A 1046 37.83 -37.38 -25.13
N VAL A 1047 39.05 -37.02 -25.55
CA VAL A 1047 40.26 -37.23 -24.74
C VAL A 1047 40.20 -36.45 -23.42
N LYS A 1048 39.80 -35.17 -23.47
CA LYS A 1048 39.63 -34.33 -22.26
C LYS A 1048 38.54 -34.83 -21.32
N CYS A 1049 37.49 -35.48 -21.83
CA CYS A 1049 36.48 -36.14 -21.01
C CYS A 1049 37.09 -37.36 -20.31
N CYS A 1050 37.76 -38.25 -21.05
CA CYS A 1050 38.43 -39.43 -20.50
C CYS A 1050 39.49 -39.06 -19.43
N GLN A 1051 40.23 -37.97 -19.63
CA GLN A 1051 41.20 -37.46 -18.64
C GLN A 1051 40.54 -37.01 -17.33
N ARG A 1052 39.33 -36.44 -17.39
CA ARG A 1052 38.56 -35.97 -16.22
C ARG A 1052 37.81 -37.07 -15.47
N THR A 1053 37.64 -38.24 -16.08
CA THR A 1053 36.88 -39.37 -15.51
C THR A 1053 37.76 -40.55 -15.10
N LYS A 1054 39.07 -40.37 -14.93
CA LYS A 1054 39.95 -41.36 -14.30
C LYS A 1054 39.37 -41.74 -12.91
N PRO A 1055 39.26 -43.02 -12.53
CA PRO A 1055 39.66 -44.22 -13.27
C PRO A 1055 38.59 -44.84 -14.18
N GLN A 1056 37.33 -44.38 -14.12
CA GLN A 1056 36.20 -45.01 -14.83
C GLN A 1056 36.42 -45.13 -16.35
N SER A 1057 37.05 -44.11 -16.96
CA SER A 1057 37.39 -44.08 -18.39
C SER A 1057 38.42 -45.12 -18.84
N TYR A 1058 39.17 -45.76 -17.94
CA TYR A 1058 40.16 -46.78 -18.33
C TYR A 1058 39.51 -47.95 -19.08
N SER A 1059 38.30 -48.35 -18.65
CA SER A 1059 37.46 -49.35 -19.33
C SER A 1059 37.09 -48.99 -20.77
N VAL A 1060 37.00 -47.69 -21.10
CA VAL A 1060 36.66 -47.17 -22.42
C VAL A 1060 37.91 -46.97 -23.27
N LEU A 1061 39.03 -46.54 -22.68
CA LEU A 1061 40.31 -46.39 -23.38
C LEU A 1061 40.84 -47.72 -23.92
N LEU A 1062 40.62 -48.83 -23.20
CA LEU A 1062 40.98 -50.18 -23.65
C LEU A 1062 40.14 -50.69 -24.84
N GLN A 1063 39.06 -49.98 -25.22
CA GLN A 1063 38.24 -50.28 -26.40
C GLN A 1063 38.73 -49.55 -27.67
N LEU A 1064 39.75 -48.68 -27.57
CA LEU A 1064 40.27 -47.92 -28.71
C LEU A 1064 41.19 -48.78 -29.60
N PRO A 1065 41.15 -48.61 -30.93
CA PRO A 1065 42.15 -49.18 -31.82
C PRO A 1065 43.58 -48.71 -31.44
N PRO A 1066 44.63 -49.55 -31.57
CA PRO A 1066 45.97 -49.24 -31.08
C PRO A 1066 46.52 -47.86 -31.53
N ALA A 1067 46.36 -47.50 -32.81
CA ALA A 1067 46.79 -46.20 -33.33
C ALA A 1067 46.09 -45.00 -32.67
N GLN A 1068 44.82 -45.15 -32.28
CA GLN A 1068 44.05 -44.09 -31.61
C GLN A 1068 44.39 -44.03 -30.12
N LEU A 1069 44.74 -45.16 -29.50
CA LEU A 1069 45.29 -45.19 -28.13
C LEU A 1069 46.67 -44.52 -28.06
N THR A 1070 47.54 -44.71 -29.07
CA THR A 1070 48.78 -43.94 -29.21
C THR A 1070 48.49 -42.44 -29.30
N SER A 1071 47.53 -42.01 -30.12
CA SER A 1071 47.13 -40.59 -30.22
C SER A 1071 46.58 -40.01 -28.91
N VAL A 1072 45.94 -40.83 -28.05
CA VAL A 1072 45.58 -40.42 -26.68
C VAL A 1072 46.82 -40.16 -25.82
N PHE A 1073 47.85 -41.01 -25.89
CA PHE A 1073 49.07 -40.84 -25.11
C PHE A 1073 49.97 -39.70 -25.61
N GLU A 1074 50.07 -39.49 -26.93
CA GLU A 1074 50.73 -38.31 -27.52
C GLU A 1074 50.13 -37.01 -26.98
N ARG A 1075 48.80 -36.98 -26.81
CA ARG A 1075 48.05 -35.79 -26.39
C ARG A 1075 47.91 -35.65 -24.87
N CYS A 1076 48.05 -36.74 -24.11
CA CYS A 1076 48.00 -36.79 -22.65
C CYS A 1076 48.92 -37.92 -22.10
N PRO A 1077 50.26 -37.73 -22.04
CA PRO A 1077 51.20 -38.79 -21.63
C PRO A 1077 50.94 -39.34 -20.23
N GLU A 1078 50.51 -38.46 -19.31
CA GLU A 1078 50.05 -38.73 -17.94
C GLU A 1078 48.80 -39.65 -17.81
N MET A 1079 48.26 -40.17 -18.91
CA MET A 1079 47.24 -41.22 -18.90
C MET A 1079 47.83 -42.63 -19.00
N ARG A 1080 49.07 -42.76 -19.48
CA ARG A 1080 49.70 -44.05 -19.81
C ARG A 1080 49.99 -44.89 -18.58
N GLU A 1081 50.78 -44.34 -17.65
CA GLU A 1081 51.22 -45.04 -16.45
C GLU A 1081 50.05 -45.46 -15.53
N PRO A 1082 49.06 -44.60 -15.22
CA PRO A 1082 47.89 -45.02 -14.43
C PRO A 1082 47.00 -46.07 -15.11
N LEU A 1083 46.97 -46.11 -16.45
CA LEU A 1083 46.23 -47.13 -17.20
C LEU A 1083 46.97 -48.47 -17.23
N LEU A 1084 48.30 -48.45 -17.35
CA LEU A 1084 49.15 -49.64 -17.22
C LEU A 1084 49.04 -50.24 -15.81
N GLN A 1085 49.10 -49.43 -14.75
CA GLN A 1085 48.88 -49.86 -13.37
C GLN A 1085 47.48 -50.45 -13.14
N HIS A 1086 46.44 -49.92 -13.81
CA HIS A 1086 45.09 -50.49 -13.76
C HIS A 1086 44.99 -51.85 -14.46
N VAL A 1087 45.69 -52.05 -15.58
CA VAL A 1087 45.77 -53.36 -16.25
C VAL A 1087 46.57 -54.37 -15.41
N HIS A 1088 47.63 -53.94 -14.73
CA HIS A 1088 48.38 -54.80 -13.82
C HIS A 1088 47.60 -55.21 -12.56
N SER A 1089 46.56 -54.48 -12.15
CA SER A 1089 45.68 -54.89 -11.04
C SER A 1089 44.53 -55.82 -11.45
N PHE A 1090 44.41 -56.17 -12.73
CA PHE A 1090 43.47 -57.20 -13.21
C PHE A 1090 43.95 -58.61 -12.89
N THR A 1091 43.01 -59.56 -12.79
CA THR A 1091 43.36 -60.98 -12.68
C THR A 1091 44.01 -61.51 -13.96
N PRO A 1092 44.83 -62.59 -13.92
CA PRO A 1092 45.49 -63.14 -15.11
C PRO A 1092 44.51 -63.50 -16.25
N HIS A 1093 43.30 -63.95 -15.90
CA HIS A 1093 42.26 -64.27 -16.89
C HIS A 1093 41.69 -63.02 -17.59
N GLN A 1094 41.62 -61.88 -16.90
CA GLN A 1094 41.20 -60.60 -17.48
C GLN A 1094 42.31 -59.98 -18.33
N GLN A 1095 43.58 -60.10 -17.92
CA GLN A 1095 44.73 -59.65 -18.71
C GLN A 1095 44.81 -60.38 -20.07
N ALA A 1096 44.51 -61.69 -20.09
CA ALA A 1096 44.44 -62.49 -21.32
C ALA A 1096 43.36 -62.06 -22.32
N HIS A 1097 42.38 -61.23 -21.92
CA HIS A 1097 41.36 -60.67 -22.82
C HIS A 1097 41.76 -59.33 -23.46
N ILE A 1098 42.90 -58.74 -23.07
CA ILE A 1098 43.40 -57.49 -23.67
C ILE A 1098 44.24 -57.84 -24.93
N PRO A 1099 43.93 -57.27 -26.11
CA PRO A 1099 44.70 -57.53 -27.31
C PRO A 1099 46.20 -57.22 -27.13
N ALA A 1100 47.08 -58.13 -27.54
CA ALA A 1100 48.52 -57.98 -27.40
C ALA A 1100 49.06 -56.67 -28.02
N SER A 1101 48.46 -56.21 -29.13
CA SER A 1101 48.77 -54.92 -29.76
C SER A 1101 48.45 -53.69 -28.89
N ILE A 1102 47.50 -53.80 -27.97
CA ILE A 1102 47.18 -52.76 -26.97
C ILE A 1102 48.20 -52.83 -25.82
N MET A 1103 48.58 -54.02 -25.36
CA MET A 1103 49.67 -54.19 -24.39
C MET A 1103 50.99 -53.62 -24.91
N THR A 1104 51.39 -53.89 -26.16
CA THR A 1104 52.57 -53.27 -26.76
C THR A 1104 52.50 -51.74 -26.77
N VAL A 1105 51.32 -51.16 -27.05
CA VAL A 1105 51.09 -49.71 -27.04
C VAL A 1105 51.09 -49.12 -25.61
N LEU A 1106 50.88 -49.92 -24.56
CA LEU A 1106 51.04 -49.54 -23.15
C LEU A 1106 52.48 -49.70 -22.64
N GLU A 1107 53.16 -50.79 -22.99
CA GLU A 1107 54.46 -51.19 -22.43
C GLU A 1107 55.67 -50.51 -23.08
N ALA A 1108 55.53 -49.86 -24.26
CA ALA A 1108 56.66 -49.33 -25.06
C ALA A 1108 57.62 -48.31 -24.38
N ASN A 1109 57.44 -47.95 -23.10
CA ASN A 1109 58.37 -47.12 -22.33
C ASN A 1109 59.12 -47.85 -21.19
N SER A 1110 58.79 -49.12 -20.87
CA SER A 1110 59.41 -49.85 -19.74
C SER A 1110 60.75 -50.53 -20.06
N LYS A 1111 61.49 -50.01 -21.05
CA LYS A 1111 62.79 -50.54 -21.50
C LYS A 1111 63.88 -49.48 -21.63
N GLN A 1112 64.53 -49.17 -20.50
CA GLN A 1112 65.94 -48.76 -20.47
C GLN A 1112 66.66 -49.58 -19.39
N PRO A 1113 67.86 -50.13 -19.65
CA PRO A 1113 68.53 -51.08 -18.75
C PRO A 1113 69.49 -50.43 -17.74
N GLU A 1114 69.81 -51.17 -16.68
CA GLU A 1114 70.84 -50.86 -15.70
C GLU A 1114 72.27 -51.11 -16.21
N PRO A 1115 73.28 -50.46 -15.59
CA PRO A 1115 74.65 -50.97 -15.53
C PRO A 1115 75.14 -51.20 -14.10
N GLU A 1116 75.78 -52.33 -13.82
CA GLU A 1116 76.29 -52.70 -12.49
C GLU A 1116 77.71 -52.17 -12.17
N ALA A 1117 77.92 -51.89 -10.88
CA ALA A 1117 79.14 -52.00 -10.06
C ALA A 1117 80.54 -51.73 -10.66
N MET A 1118 81.24 -50.70 -10.13
CA MET A 1118 82.37 -50.91 -9.18
C MET A 1118 82.81 -49.60 -8.48
N GLN A 1119 83.44 -49.74 -7.30
CA GLN A 1119 84.12 -48.70 -6.51
C GLN A 1119 85.63 -49.03 -6.43
N PRO A 1120 86.51 -48.27 -5.74
CA PRO A 1120 86.44 -46.90 -5.18
C PRO A 1120 87.62 -46.00 -5.67
N VAL A 1121 87.81 -44.79 -5.09
CA VAL A 1121 89.09 -44.29 -4.48
C VAL A 1121 89.16 -42.74 -4.36
N VAL A 1122 89.37 -42.28 -3.11
CA VAL A 1122 90.09 -41.06 -2.65
C VAL A 1122 89.78 -39.68 -3.26
N LEU A 1123 89.00 -38.90 -2.49
CA LEU A 1123 89.39 -37.62 -1.85
C LEU A 1123 90.21 -36.59 -2.66
N GLU A 1124 89.67 -35.37 -2.80
CA GLU A 1124 90.34 -34.20 -2.23
C GLU A 1124 89.36 -33.12 -1.76
N ARG A 1125 89.82 -32.25 -0.84
CA ARG A 1125 89.04 -31.11 -0.31
C ARG A 1125 89.48 -29.84 -1.01
N GLN A 1126 88.55 -28.91 -1.21
CA GLN A 1126 88.86 -27.52 -0.85
C GLN A 1126 87.64 -26.81 -0.26
N VAL A 1127 87.91 -25.90 0.67
CA VAL A 1127 86.94 -25.20 1.52
C VAL A 1127 87.27 -23.71 1.45
N MET A 1128 86.29 -22.87 1.10
CA MET A 1128 86.05 -21.49 1.57
C MET A 1128 84.86 -20.91 0.77
N GLY A 1129 83.98 -20.08 1.32
CA GLY A 1129 83.90 -19.64 2.71
C GLY A 1129 82.56 -18.97 3.06
N THR A 1130 81.77 -19.66 3.88
CA THR A 1130 81.07 -19.15 5.09
C THR A 1130 80.52 -17.71 5.12
N LYS A 1131 79.20 -17.60 5.21
CA LYS A 1131 78.44 -16.94 6.30
C LYS A 1131 76.96 -17.40 6.21
N THR A 1132 76.52 -18.41 6.97
CA THR A 1132 75.90 -18.34 8.33
C THR A 1132 74.60 -17.53 8.38
N THR A 1133 73.45 -18.01 8.89
CA THR A 1133 72.95 -19.32 9.40
C THR A 1133 71.40 -19.19 9.39
N ASP A 1134 70.59 -20.23 9.09
CA ASP A 1134 70.00 -21.21 10.03
C ASP A 1134 69.42 -20.56 11.33
N VAL A 1135 68.20 -20.85 11.82
CA VAL A 1135 67.47 -22.15 11.88
C VAL A 1135 65.91 -22.01 11.84
N THR A 1136 65.23 -23.16 12.04
CA THR A 1136 63.83 -23.46 12.48
C THR A 1136 62.61 -23.32 11.55
N GLU A 1137 62.11 -24.52 11.19
CA GLU A 1137 60.73 -25.03 11.38
C GLU A 1137 59.49 -24.40 10.68
N LEU A 1138 58.84 -25.28 9.90
CA LEU A 1138 57.38 -25.56 9.81
C LEU A 1138 56.39 -24.53 10.39
N PRO A 1139 55.32 -24.09 9.67
CA PRO A 1139 54.57 -24.92 8.72
C PRO A 1139 54.11 -24.28 7.40
N LEU A 1140 53.99 -25.12 6.37
CA LEU A 1140 53.45 -24.78 5.04
C LEU A 1140 51.91 -24.59 5.00
N LYS A 1141 51.31 -24.00 6.05
CA LYS A 1141 49.85 -23.79 6.20
C LYS A 1141 49.39 -22.35 5.96
N ILE A 1142 50.25 -21.34 6.12
CA ILE A 1142 49.84 -19.92 6.05
C ILE A 1142 49.64 -19.42 4.61
N ALA A 1143 50.40 -19.94 3.63
CA ALA A 1143 50.28 -19.54 2.23
C ALA A 1143 48.90 -19.81 1.60
N ARG A 1144 48.22 -20.90 2.00
CA ARG A 1144 46.86 -21.23 1.50
C ARG A 1144 45.76 -20.34 2.09
N ILE A 1145 45.99 -19.70 3.25
CA ILE A 1145 44.99 -18.83 3.90
C ILE A 1145 44.98 -17.42 3.28
N LYS A 1146 46.15 -16.84 2.97
CA LYS A 1146 46.23 -15.54 2.28
C LYS A 1146 45.59 -15.55 0.88
N ALA A 1147 45.56 -16.70 0.21
CA ALA A 1147 44.84 -16.86 -1.07
C ALA A 1147 43.31 -16.89 -0.92
N MET A 1148 42.79 -17.56 0.11
CA MET A 1148 41.34 -17.67 0.36
C MET A 1148 40.71 -16.33 0.78
N LEU A 1149 41.36 -15.57 1.67
CA LEU A 1149 40.82 -14.31 2.18
C LEU A 1149 40.64 -13.24 1.09
N LYS A 1150 41.57 -13.16 0.13
CA LYS A 1150 41.48 -12.16 -0.96
C LYS A 1150 40.34 -12.44 -1.95
N TYR A 1151 39.87 -13.70 -2.05
CA TYR A 1151 38.72 -14.07 -2.88
C TYR A 1151 37.37 -13.77 -2.21
N TYR A 1152 37.28 -13.89 -0.88
CA TYR A 1152 36.04 -13.62 -0.14
C TYR A 1152 35.76 -12.12 0.02
N TYR A 1153 36.79 -11.29 0.23
CA TYR A 1153 36.64 -9.85 0.46
C TYR A 1153 35.95 -9.13 -0.70
N ILE A 1154 36.32 -9.45 -1.95
CA ILE A 1154 35.73 -8.88 -3.17
C ILE A 1154 34.23 -9.24 -3.29
N LYS A 1155 33.83 -10.42 -2.78
CA LYS A 1155 32.46 -10.92 -2.94
C LYS A 1155 31.45 -10.29 -1.98
N ILE A 1156 31.91 -9.66 -0.89
CA ILE A 1156 31.04 -8.99 0.09
C ILE A 1156 30.73 -7.55 -0.36
N VAL A 1157 31.72 -6.83 -0.91
CA VAL A 1157 31.55 -5.46 -1.41
C VAL A 1157 30.53 -5.37 -2.55
N CYS A 1158 30.47 -6.38 -3.45
CA CYS A 1158 29.52 -6.38 -4.58
C CYS A 1158 28.06 -6.68 -4.20
N VAL A 1159 27.74 -7.11 -2.97
CA VAL A 1159 26.35 -7.39 -2.56
C VAL A 1159 25.68 -6.15 -1.94
N TYR A 1160 26.46 -5.22 -1.39
CA TYR A 1160 25.94 -4.07 -0.64
C TYR A 1160 25.55 -2.84 -1.47
N ASN A 1161 25.70 -2.90 -2.80
CA ASN A 1161 25.30 -1.82 -3.73
C ASN A 1161 24.11 -2.18 -4.63
N ILE A 1162 23.33 -3.21 -4.28
CA ILE A 1162 22.04 -3.55 -4.95
C ILE A 1162 20.86 -2.93 -4.16
N THR A 1163 21.00 -1.67 -3.75
CA THR A 1163 19.90 -0.85 -3.19
C THR A 1163 19.98 0.62 -3.63
N LEU A 1164 20.57 0.90 -4.80
CA LEU A 1164 20.44 2.18 -5.50
C LEU A 1164 20.59 1.94 -7.02
N ILE A 1165 20.27 2.95 -7.84
CA ILE A 1165 20.27 2.87 -9.30
C ILE A 1165 19.25 1.84 -9.84
N ASN A 1166 17.97 2.12 -9.62
CA ASN A 1166 16.89 1.60 -10.46
C ASN A 1166 16.63 2.59 -11.63
N TYR A 1167 17.72 2.98 -12.31
CA TYR A 1167 17.81 4.11 -13.24
C TYR A 1167 18.78 3.76 -14.38
N VAL A 1168 18.65 4.47 -15.52
CA VAL A 1168 19.44 4.26 -16.76
C VAL A 1168 19.22 2.88 -17.42
N PHE A 1169 18.10 2.75 -18.14
CA PHE A 1169 17.96 1.82 -19.26
C PHE A 1169 17.95 2.58 -20.59
N TYR A 1170 19.00 3.39 -20.83
CA TYR A 1170 19.22 4.08 -22.11
C TYR A 1170 20.71 4.20 -22.44
N GLN A 1171 21.17 3.41 -23.40
CA GLN A 1171 22.11 3.89 -24.42
C GLN A 1171 21.92 3.04 -25.69
N VAL A 1172 21.91 3.73 -26.83
CA VAL A 1172 21.96 3.16 -28.19
C VAL A 1172 23.07 3.94 -28.91
N ASP A 1173 23.81 3.25 -29.76
CA ASP A 1173 25.08 3.73 -30.30
C ASP A 1173 24.93 5.00 -31.18
N LEU A 1174 25.92 5.89 -31.10
CA LEU A 1174 26.19 6.92 -32.10
C LEU A 1174 27.17 6.38 -33.15
N PRO A 1175 27.14 6.86 -34.41
CA PRO A 1175 27.87 6.25 -35.51
C PRO A 1175 29.37 6.54 -35.47
N VAL A 1176 30.15 5.59 -35.99
CA VAL A 1176 31.58 5.77 -36.31
C VAL A 1176 31.70 6.51 -37.65
N VAL A 1177 32.59 7.50 -37.71
CA VAL A 1177 33.02 8.17 -38.94
C VAL A 1177 34.45 7.71 -39.27
N GLU A 1178 34.77 7.54 -40.54
CA GLU A 1178 36.09 7.10 -41.01
C GLU A 1178 37.11 8.24 -41.00
N GLU A 1179 38.32 7.99 -40.50
CA GLU A 1179 39.47 8.91 -40.63
C GLU A 1179 40.40 8.51 -41.79
N ASN A 1180 40.93 9.51 -42.48
CA ASN A 1180 42.11 9.44 -43.36
C ASN A 1180 42.73 10.87 -43.44
N PRO A 1181 44.04 11.01 -43.69
CA PRO A 1181 44.88 11.44 -42.56
C PRO A 1181 45.78 12.67 -42.82
N THR A 1182 46.15 13.35 -41.72
CA THR A 1182 47.36 14.20 -41.54
C THR A 1182 47.45 15.49 -42.39
N PRO A 1183 48.28 16.51 -42.02
CA PRO A 1183 49.32 16.54 -40.98
C PRO A 1183 49.22 17.70 -39.95
N ASP A 1184 50.20 17.76 -39.03
CA ASP A 1184 50.44 18.86 -38.08
C ASP A 1184 50.76 20.21 -38.78
N PRO A 1185 50.60 21.36 -38.08
CA PRO A 1185 51.78 21.87 -37.34
C PRO A 1185 51.52 22.58 -35.99
N ILE A 1186 52.44 22.33 -35.06
CA ILE A 1186 53.18 23.27 -34.16
C ILE A 1186 52.51 24.62 -33.74
N GLU A 1187 52.50 24.83 -32.41
CA GLU A 1187 52.66 26.08 -31.61
C GLU A 1187 52.68 27.45 -32.36
N THR A 1188 52.01 28.53 -31.91
CA THR A 1188 52.21 29.22 -30.61
C THR A 1188 51.15 30.31 -30.30
N VAL A 1189 50.88 30.55 -29.00
CA VAL A 1189 50.73 31.89 -28.33
C VAL A 1189 49.62 32.89 -28.74
N GLU A 1190 48.71 33.14 -27.78
CA GLU A 1190 48.04 34.41 -27.34
C GLU A 1190 47.28 35.34 -28.34
N GLU A 1191 45.97 35.46 -28.07
CA GLU A 1191 45.15 36.68 -27.77
C GLU A 1191 45.83 38.08 -27.67
N PRO A 1192 45.09 39.24 -27.65
CA PRO A 1192 43.61 39.43 -27.62
C PRO A 1192 43.04 40.57 -28.53
N MET A 1193 41.75 40.90 -28.34
CA MET A 1193 41.04 42.17 -28.71
C MET A 1193 40.80 42.42 -30.23
N GLU A 1194 39.89 43.30 -30.69
CA GLU A 1194 39.11 44.40 -30.04
C GLU A 1194 37.66 44.53 -30.61
N GLU A 1195 36.91 45.58 -30.28
CA GLU A 1195 35.44 45.71 -30.47
C GLU A 1195 34.96 46.33 -31.81
N ALA A 1196 34.07 45.64 -32.54
CA ALA A 1196 32.96 46.16 -33.38
C ALA A 1196 33.28 47.21 -34.50
N PRO A 1197 32.31 47.91 -35.17
CA PRO A 1197 30.89 47.62 -35.43
C PRO A 1197 30.42 47.71 -36.92
N THR A 1198 29.20 47.22 -37.21
CA THR A 1198 28.17 47.71 -38.19
C THR A 1198 28.42 47.91 -39.71
N GLU A 1199 27.58 47.23 -40.52
CA GLU A 1199 26.84 47.72 -41.73
C GLU A 1199 27.60 48.05 -43.05
N PRO A 1200 26.92 48.22 -44.25
CA PRO A 1200 25.50 48.58 -44.48
C PRO A 1200 24.68 47.78 -45.54
N SER A 1201 23.49 48.34 -45.84
CA SER A 1201 22.36 47.97 -46.71
C SER A 1201 22.65 47.90 -48.25
N ASP A 1202 21.73 47.73 -49.23
CA ASP A 1202 20.26 47.92 -49.33
C ASP A 1202 19.65 47.32 -50.66
N VAL A 1203 18.35 47.59 -50.95
CA VAL A 1203 17.71 47.86 -52.28
C VAL A 1203 16.93 46.77 -53.10
N THR A 1204 15.60 46.75 -52.88
CA THR A 1204 14.43 46.75 -53.84
C THR A 1204 13.95 45.57 -54.73
N ASP A 1205 12.60 45.53 -54.91
CA ASP A 1205 11.75 44.80 -55.89
C ASP A 1205 11.81 45.25 -57.37
N GLN A 1206 11.31 44.40 -58.31
CA GLN A 1206 10.09 44.70 -59.13
C GLN A 1206 9.56 43.62 -60.13
N LEU A 1207 8.29 43.26 -59.95
CA LEU A 1207 7.16 42.90 -60.87
C LEU A 1207 7.33 42.72 -62.41
N LYS A 1208 6.65 41.69 -62.99
CA LYS A 1208 5.84 41.60 -64.27
C LYS A 1208 5.84 40.18 -64.94
N ASP A 1209 4.89 39.71 -65.77
CA ASP A 1209 3.43 39.93 -65.94
C ASP A 1209 2.75 38.88 -66.90
N VAL A 1210 1.40 38.75 -66.87
CA VAL A 1210 0.45 38.39 -67.99
C VAL A 1210 0.44 37.01 -68.75
N THR A 1211 -0.53 36.14 -68.39
CA THR A 1211 -1.42 35.26 -69.25
C THR A 1211 -0.85 34.06 -70.08
N LYS A 1212 -1.62 33.09 -70.67
CA LYS A 1212 -3.07 32.97 -71.01
C LYS A 1212 -3.56 31.50 -71.28
N GLU A 1213 -4.90 31.28 -71.24
CA GLU A 1213 -5.72 30.18 -71.86
C GLU A 1213 -5.57 28.70 -71.38
N GLY A 1214 -6.65 27.90 -71.22
CA GLY A 1214 -8.11 28.21 -71.22
C GLY A 1214 -9.06 26.98 -71.23
N THR A 1215 -10.32 27.17 -70.76
CA THR A 1215 -11.56 26.33 -70.94
C THR A 1215 -11.54 24.84 -70.48
N THR A 1216 -12.59 24.23 -69.90
CA THR A 1216 -14.06 24.36 -70.09
C THR A 1216 -14.91 24.13 -68.82
N GLU A 1217 -16.09 24.74 -68.74
CA GLU A 1217 -17.25 24.43 -67.86
C GLU A 1217 -18.21 23.42 -68.58
N PRO A 1218 -19.31 22.84 -67.99
CA PRO A 1218 -20.42 23.57 -67.34
C PRO A 1218 -21.17 22.90 -66.14
N GLU A 1219 -21.99 23.70 -65.44
CA GLU A 1219 -23.35 23.44 -64.87
C GLU A 1219 -23.68 22.20 -63.98
N THR A 1220 -24.64 22.20 -63.02
CA THR A 1220 -25.38 23.21 -62.20
C THR A 1220 -26.05 22.52 -60.98
N GLY A 1221 -26.47 23.29 -59.96
CA GLY A 1221 -27.41 22.89 -58.89
C GLY A 1221 -26.74 22.60 -57.53
N THR A 1222 -26.86 23.38 -56.45
CA THR A 1222 -28.01 23.97 -55.70
C THR A 1222 -28.88 22.94 -54.96
N GLY A 1223 -28.86 22.98 -53.62
CA GLY A 1223 -29.78 22.23 -52.74
C GLY A 1223 -29.34 22.29 -51.27
N ASP A 1224 -30.16 22.92 -50.43
CA ASP A 1224 -29.94 23.10 -48.99
C ASP A 1224 -30.20 21.81 -48.16
N THR A 1225 -29.84 21.87 -46.87
CA THR A 1225 -30.17 20.92 -45.78
C THR A 1225 -29.56 19.49 -45.88
N GLU A 1226 -29.29 18.81 -44.76
CA GLU A 1226 -29.63 19.06 -43.34
C GLU A 1226 -28.42 18.81 -42.41
#